data_AF-A0A8U8ARI1-F1
#
_entry.id   AF-A0A8U8ARI1-F1
#
_cell.length_a   1.000
_cell.length_b   1.000
_cell.length_c   1.000
_cell.angle_alpha   90.00
_cell.angle_beta   90.00
_cell.angle_gamma   90.00
#
_symmetry.space_group_name_H-M   'P 1'
#
loop_
_entity.id
_entity.type
_entity.pdbx_description
1 polymer ?
#
loop_
_entity_poly.entity_id
_entity_poly.type
_entity_poly.pdbx_seq_one_letter_code
_entity_poly.pdbx_strand_id
1 'polypeptide(L)'
;MNKAKASSEKSVSANSRTISLLSQLEKINSDSVLGESDSARHVTSKILHLVQSQEKTRKEMTSKGSTGIEIILSTLENTRDPQTILNILNILIEIVSVGGGRRASVLVTKGGTQILLQLLLTASKDFPPNEELMVLLHTLLAKIGPKDKKIGVKARINGVLNISLNLVKHNLQNYRLVLPCLQVLRVYSTNSVNAVSLGKNGVVELMFKIIGPFSKRNTSLMKVALDTLAALLKSKTNARRAVDRGYVQALITIYVDWHRHDGRHRYMLIRKGLLQCIKSVTNIKLGRKAFLDANGMKILYNTSQECLAVRTLDPLVNTSSLIMRKCFPKNRLPLPTIKSAFHFQLPVIPASGPVAQLYNLPPDVDDVVDESDDNDDAETESEIETEIDDDKDQHFKNDDIETDINKLKPRQELGRSIEELKMYEQFFPELSENFQEWDLVSKEPKPFVLDANLSGPIVVPTASEEHSAEANQSTKGVALKECSPLLTEEYNRRPGSLELPKKDNMKGGSLHQQNDQRNMLPSCQCLSQEIVKGLDRISLQNSAKNDQHYGTGCVVEKESKAGITTLASSKPCEHVSPCGGSIFEGSSVQLGKLCCTGVDSEEEEDSRSSSSGEHATLQVCDVSPVHDCDLYLEMVKNTKSIPEYSEVAYPDYFGHIPPPFKEPILERRYGVQRTKICQDIERLIYQNDIIDRVVYDLDNSSFSVPEEADVLKFNSKFESGNLRKVIQIRKNEYDLILNSDINSNHYHQWFYFEVSGMKTGIGYRFNIINCEKSNSQFNYGMQPLMYSVQEALRCRPCWTRVGTDICYYKNHFSRSSIAAGGQKGKSYYTITFTVTFQHKEDVCYFAYHYPYTYSTLKMHLRKLESMHNPQQIYFRHDVLCKTLAGNSCPLVTITAMPESNYYEHIYQFRNRPYIFLSARVHPGETNASWVMKGTLEYLMSNSPNAQSLRESYIFKIIPMLNPDGVINGNHRCSLSGEDLNRQWQNPNPDLHPTIYHAKGLLQYLAAIKRLPLVYCDYHGHSRKKNVFMYGCSIKETMWHTSVNAASCDLMEDPAYRALPKILSHTAPAFCMGSCSFVVEKSKESTARVVVWREIGVQRSYTMESTLCGCDQGKYKRGQ
;
A
#
# COMPACT_ATOMS: atom_id res chain seq x y z
N MET A 1 23.39 -43.85 7.20
CA MET A 1 24.63 -44.59 6.85
C MET A 1 25.85 -43.82 7.33
N ASN A 2 27.01 -44.48 7.46
CA ASN A 2 28.13 -44.01 8.28
C ASN A 2 28.98 -42.90 7.65
N LYS A 3 29.39 -41.92 8.47
CA LYS A 3 30.82 -41.57 8.68
C LYS A 3 31.00 -40.64 9.88
N ALA A 4 31.22 -41.22 11.06
CA ALA A 4 31.77 -40.48 12.20
C ALA A 4 33.22 -40.08 11.87
N LYS A 5 33.50 -38.79 11.75
CA LYS A 5 34.84 -38.29 11.43
C LYS A 5 35.60 -38.02 12.72
N ALA A 6 36.30 -39.03 13.24
CA ALA A 6 37.11 -38.94 14.43
C ALA A 6 38.25 -37.90 14.25
N SER A 7 38.06 -36.69 14.79
CA SER A 7 39.13 -35.73 15.02
C SER A 7 39.82 -36.09 16.33
N SER A 8 41.06 -36.55 16.27
CA SER A 8 41.79 -37.06 17.42
C SER A 8 41.95 -36.01 18.54
N GLU A 9 41.65 -36.41 19.76
CA GLU A 9 42.08 -35.73 20.97
C GLU A 9 43.61 -35.89 21.11
N LYS A 10 44.37 -35.07 20.38
CA LYS A 10 45.77 -34.85 20.73
C LYS A 10 45.80 -34.10 22.06
N SER A 11 46.21 -34.82 23.10
CA SER A 11 46.49 -34.28 24.43
C SER A 11 47.31 -32.99 24.30
N VAL A 12 46.76 -31.88 24.78
CA VAL A 12 47.49 -30.61 24.83
C VAL A 12 48.59 -30.78 25.86
N SER A 13 49.83 -30.64 25.41
CA SER A 13 51.05 -30.84 26.20
C SER A 13 50.96 -30.19 27.58
N ALA A 14 51.22 -30.98 28.63
CA ALA A 14 51.62 -30.43 29.93
C ALA A 14 52.81 -29.46 29.75
N ASN A 15 52.99 -28.55 30.71
CA ASN A 15 54.01 -27.49 30.70
C ASN A 15 53.79 -26.36 29.66
N SER A 16 52.57 -25.85 29.55
CA SER A 16 52.44 -24.42 29.19
C SER A 16 53.00 -23.56 30.33
N ARG A 17 53.99 -22.71 30.01
CA ARG A 17 54.61 -21.77 30.95
C ARG A 17 53.58 -20.84 31.61
N THR A 18 52.48 -20.53 30.91
CA THR A 18 51.33 -19.78 31.43
C THR A 18 50.67 -20.49 32.61
N ILE A 19 50.40 -21.79 32.48
CA ILE A 19 49.66 -22.57 33.49
C ILE A 19 50.49 -22.70 34.77
N SER A 20 51.81 -22.90 34.64
CA SER A 20 52.73 -22.91 35.78
C SER A 20 52.74 -21.56 36.53
N LEU A 21 52.76 -20.43 35.83
CA LEU A 21 52.71 -19.09 36.45
C LEU A 21 51.33 -18.79 37.07
N LEU A 22 50.24 -19.26 36.47
CA LEU A 22 48.90 -19.12 37.04
C LEU A 22 48.74 -19.93 38.32
N SER A 23 49.23 -21.17 38.37
CA SER A 23 49.21 -22.00 39.59
C SER A 23 50.14 -21.46 40.68
N GLN A 24 51.24 -20.79 40.32
CA GLN A 24 52.04 -20.01 41.29
C GLN A 24 51.23 -18.84 41.87
N LEU A 25 50.52 -18.08 41.02
CA LEU A 25 49.69 -16.96 41.46
C LEU A 25 48.49 -17.39 42.31
N GLU A 26 47.91 -18.56 42.02
CA GLU A 26 46.81 -19.18 42.76
C GLU A 26 47.23 -19.58 44.20
N LYS A 27 48.47 -20.07 44.39
CA LYS A 27 49.05 -20.33 45.71
C LYS A 27 49.31 -19.06 46.51
N ILE A 28 49.96 -18.07 45.90
CA ILE A 28 50.20 -16.72 46.49
C ILE A 28 48.87 -16.05 46.91
N ASN A 29 47.76 -16.38 46.23
CA ASN A 29 46.43 -15.88 46.54
C ASN A 29 45.67 -16.69 47.61
N SER A 30 46.21 -17.83 48.04
CA SER A 30 45.63 -18.73 49.05
C SER A 30 46.30 -18.58 50.43
N ASP A 31 47.62 -18.36 50.45
CA ASP A 31 48.39 -18.26 51.69
C ASP A 31 48.39 -16.82 52.23
N SER A 32 47.54 -16.54 53.22
CA SER A 32 47.25 -15.19 53.72
C SER A 32 48.33 -14.60 54.65
N VAL A 33 49.59 -14.52 54.19
CA VAL A 33 50.76 -14.08 54.98
C VAL A 33 51.33 -12.76 54.43
N LEU A 34 51.69 -11.85 55.34
CA LEU A 34 52.07 -10.45 55.06
C LEU A 34 53.45 -10.25 54.37
N GLY A 35 53.95 -11.23 53.62
CA GLY A 35 55.30 -11.21 53.02
C GLY A 35 55.39 -11.20 51.48
N GLU A 36 54.39 -11.70 50.76
CA GLU A 36 54.61 -12.17 49.37
C GLU A 36 54.50 -11.11 48.25
N SER A 37 54.47 -9.81 48.58
CA SER A 37 54.20 -8.75 47.58
C SER A 37 55.18 -8.75 46.39
N ASP A 38 56.48 -8.99 46.63
CA ASP A 38 57.49 -9.08 45.56
C ASP A 38 57.29 -10.31 44.67
N SER A 39 56.85 -11.43 45.24
CA SER A 39 56.52 -12.66 44.50
C SER A 39 55.34 -12.41 43.56
N ALA A 40 54.27 -11.78 44.07
CA ALA A 40 53.10 -11.40 43.29
C ALA A 40 53.45 -10.43 42.13
N ARG A 41 54.29 -9.41 42.38
CA ARG A 41 54.81 -8.51 41.33
C ARG A 41 55.60 -9.28 40.27
N HIS A 42 56.48 -10.18 40.67
CA HIS A 42 57.35 -10.94 39.77
C HIS A 42 56.57 -11.93 38.90
N VAL A 43 55.61 -12.66 39.47
CA VAL A 43 54.74 -13.59 38.72
C VAL A 43 53.81 -12.83 37.78
N THR A 44 53.14 -11.78 38.23
CA THR A 44 52.26 -10.97 37.36
C THR A 44 53.01 -10.25 36.24
N SER A 45 54.25 -9.78 36.48
CA SER A 45 55.11 -9.22 35.43
C SER A 45 55.47 -10.26 34.35
N LYS A 46 55.82 -11.50 34.74
CA LYS A 46 56.07 -12.60 33.79
C LYS A 46 54.81 -12.97 32.99
N ILE A 47 53.64 -12.99 33.62
CA ILE A 47 52.37 -13.24 32.93
C ILE A 47 52.08 -12.11 31.94
N LEU A 48 52.27 -10.84 32.32
CA LEU A 48 52.08 -9.68 31.45
C LEU A 48 52.96 -9.76 30.19
N HIS A 49 54.26 -10.05 30.34
CA HIS A 49 55.17 -10.22 29.21
C HIS A 49 54.72 -11.34 28.25
N LEU A 50 54.28 -12.48 28.77
CA LEU A 50 53.74 -13.58 27.94
C LEU A 50 52.41 -13.20 27.27
N VAL A 51 51.52 -12.51 27.99
CA VAL A 51 50.21 -12.05 27.48
C VAL A 51 50.36 -10.99 26.39
N GLN A 52 51.38 -10.13 26.45
CA GLN A 52 51.72 -9.18 25.39
C GLN A 52 52.32 -9.88 24.17
N SER A 53 53.30 -10.76 24.38
CA SER A 53 54.07 -11.38 23.28
C SER A 53 53.39 -12.58 22.60
N GLN A 54 52.43 -13.28 23.24
CA GLN A 54 51.92 -14.57 22.75
C GLN A 54 50.39 -14.64 22.63
N GLU A 55 49.89 -14.66 21.39
CA GLU A 55 48.45 -14.90 21.12
C GLU A 55 47.98 -16.30 21.56
N LYS A 56 48.90 -17.29 21.64
CA LYS A 56 48.60 -18.63 22.19
C LYS A 56 48.16 -18.49 23.66
N THR A 57 48.92 -17.77 24.48
CA THR A 57 48.60 -17.48 25.89
C THR A 57 47.25 -16.79 26.04
N ARG A 58 46.96 -15.78 25.22
CA ARG A 58 45.65 -15.09 25.24
C ARG A 58 44.48 -16.01 24.85
N LYS A 59 44.68 -17.01 23.99
CA LYS A 59 43.67 -18.05 23.68
C LYS A 59 43.53 -19.08 24.81
N GLU A 60 44.63 -19.53 25.39
CA GLU A 60 44.70 -20.51 26.48
C GLU A 60 44.01 -20.00 27.77
N MET A 61 44.21 -18.73 28.11
CA MET A 61 43.52 -18.09 29.25
C MET A 61 42.01 -17.84 29.00
N THR A 62 41.54 -17.84 27.75
CA THR A 62 40.13 -17.53 27.40
C THR A 62 39.38 -18.71 26.74
N SER A 63 39.92 -19.92 26.85
CA SER A 63 39.27 -21.14 26.36
C SER A 63 38.15 -21.62 27.30
N LYS A 64 37.23 -22.44 26.77
CA LYS A 64 36.23 -23.12 27.61
C LYS A 64 36.94 -24.10 28.55
N GLY A 65 36.70 -23.98 29.86
CA GLY A 65 37.33 -24.80 30.89
C GLY A 65 38.60 -24.20 31.52
N SER A 66 39.08 -23.05 31.06
CA SER A 66 40.24 -22.37 31.65
C SER A 66 39.87 -21.55 32.90
N THR A 67 40.55 -21.80 34.02
CA THR A 67 40.47 -21.01 35.26
C THR A 67 41.30 -19.74 35.21
N GLY A 68 42.09 -19.52 34.15
CA GLY A 68 43.09 -18.44 34.11
C GLY A 68 42.55 -17.01 34.24
N ILE A 69 41.27 -16.76 33.91
CA ILE A 69 40.60 -15.48 34.18
C ILE A 69 40.10 -15.39 35.64
N GLU A 70 39.71 -16.50 36.25
CA GLU A 70 39.22 -16.55 37.63
C GLU A 70 40.36 -16.32 38.63
N ILE A 71 41.51 -16.98 38.40
CA ILE A 71 42.73 -16.75 39.19
C ILE A 71 43.13 -15.27 39.12
N ILE A 72 43.26 -14.70 37.91
CA ILE A 72 43.66 -13.30 37.70
C ILE A 72 42.66 -12.30 38.33
N LEU A 73 41.36 -12.61 38.32
CA LEU A 73 40.34 -11.79 38.97
C LEU A 73 40.37 -11.90 40.51
N SER A 74 40.58 -13.11 41.05
CA SER A 74 40.68 -13.29 42.50
C SER A 74 41.93 -12.64 43.08
N THR A 75 43.09 -12.72 42.39
CA THR A 75 44.28 -11.95 42.77
C THR A 75 44.03 -10.44 42.76
N LEU A 76 43.24 -9.93 41.80
CA LEU A 76 42.87 -8.50 41.72
C LEU A 76 41.93 -8.06 42.86
N GLU A 77 41.11 -8.97 43.38
CA GLU A 77 40.18 -8.72 44.47
C GLU A 77 40.87 -8.76 45.85
N ASN A 78 41.86 -9.63 46.01
CA ASN A 78 42.61 -9.81 47.26
C ASN A 78 43.81 -8.88 47.43
N THR A 79 44.50 -8.49 46.35
CA THR A 79 45.74 -7.71 46.46
C THR A 79 45.52 -6.23 46.78
N ARG A 80 46.44 -5.66 47.56
CA ARG A 80 46.55 -4.21 47.82
C ARG A 80 47.84 -3.61 47.26
N ASP A 81 48.68 -4.41 46.61
CA ASP A 81 49.96 -3.96 46.06
C ASP A 81 49.75 -3.19 44.74
N PRO A 82 50.11 -1.89 44.65
CA PRO A 82 49.82 -1.08 43.48
C PRO A 82 50.41 -1.63 42.18
N GLN A 83 51.65 -2.13 42.21
CA GLN A 83 52.32 -2.64 41.01
C GLN A 83 51.67 -3.95 40.52
N THR A 84 51.26 -4.83 41.44
CA THR A 84 50.51 -6.06 41.12
C THR A 84 49.15 -5.73 40.49
N ILE A 85 48.44 -4.72 41.01
CA ILE A 85 47.19 -4.21 40.42
C ILE A 85 47.44 -3.68 38.99
N LEU A 86 48.45 -2.83 38.80
CA LEU A 86 48.80 -2.28 37.48
C LEU A 86 49.18 -3.39 36.48
N ASN A 87 49.94 -4.41 36.91
CA ASN A 87 50.28 -5.57 36.08
C ASN A 87 49.02 -6.34 35.64
N ILE A 88 48.11 -6.64 36.56
CA ILE A 88 46.87 -7.37 36.28
C ILE A 88 45.93 -6.58 35.37
N LEU A 89 45.76 -5.28 35.58
CA LEU A 89 44.91 -4.45 34.72
C LEU A 89 45.45 -4.41 33.28
N ASN A 90 46.78 -4.35 33.10
CA ASN A 90 47.40 -4.45 31.78
C ASN A 90 47.23 -5.84 31.13
N ILE A 91 47.34 -6.92 31.90
CA ILE A 91 47.03 -8.29 31.43
C ILE A 91 45.60 -8.37 30.89
N LEU A 92 44.62 -7.90 31.68
CA LEU A 92 43.21 -7.93 31.31
C LEU A 92 42.90 -7.03 30.10
N ILE A 93 43.51 -5.84 30.03
CA ILE A 93 43.40 -4.93 28.88
C ILE A 93 43.90 -5.57 27.59
N GLU A 94 45.03 -6.26 27.62
CA GLU A 94 45.61 -6.90 26.44
C GLU A 94 44.77 -8.12 26.00
N ILE A 95 44.32 -8.94 26.96
CA ILE A 95 43.38 -10.06 26.71
C ILE A 95 42.10 -9.61 26.00
N VAL A 96 41.52 -8.45 26.36
CA VAL A 96 40.29 -7.96 25.68
C VAL A 96 40.56 -7.11 24.43
N SER A 97 41.81 -6.74 24.15
CA SER A 97 42.17 -5.95 22.97
C SER A 97 42.29 -6.80 21.72
N VAL A 98 42.98 -7.94 21.81
CA VAL A 98 43.10 -8.90 20.70
C VAL A 98 41.97 -9.93 20.78
N GLY A 99 41.38 -10.34 19.65
CA GLY A 99 40.32 -11.37 19.61
C GLY A 99 38.88 -10.88 19.85
N GLY A 100 38.71 -9.59 20.19
CA GLY A 100 37.42 -8.90 20.13
C GLY A 100 36.35 -9.37 21.12
N GLY A 101 35.09 -9.07 20.79
CA GLY A 101 33.97 -9.08 21.73
C GLY A 101 33.60 -10.40 22.42
N ARG A 102 34.21 -11.54 22.02
CA ARG A 102 34.06 -12.83 22.73
C ARG A 102 34.86 -12.86 24.04
N ARG A 103 36.11 -12.39 24.06
CA ARG A 103 36.95 -12.39 25.28
C ARG A 103 36.40 -11.45 26.35
N ALA A 104 35.92 -10.27 25.94
CA ALA A 104 35.19 -9.36 26.81
C ALA A 104 33.94 -10.02 27.44
N SER A 105 33.21 -10.85 26.68
CA SER A 105 32.05 -11.58 27.21
C SER A 105 32.45 -12.63 28.26
N VAL A 106 33.57 -13.34 28.08
CA VAL A 106 34.08 -14.31 29.08
C VAL A 106 34.41 -13.59 30.40
N LEU A 107 35.11 -12.45 30.32
CA LEU A 107 35.49 -11.65 31.49
C LEU A 107 34.25 -11.09 32.23
N VAL A 108 33.17 -10.76 31.50
CA VAL A 108 31.86 -10.39 32.09
C VAL A 108 31.20 -11.58 32.78
N THR A 109 31.19 -12.77 32.16
CA THR A 109 30.58 -13.97 32.76
C THR A 109 31.31 -14.49 34.00
N LYS A 110 32.62 -14.25 34.10
CA LYS A 110 33.43 -14.56 35.30
C LYS A 110 33.41 -13.44 36.35
N GLY A 111 32.42 -12.54 36.30
CA GLY A 111 32.17 -11.53 37.34
C GLY A 111 33.03 -10.27 37.29
N GLY A 112 34.06 -10.20 36.44
CA GLY A 112 35.10 -9.16 36.48
C GLY A 112 34.61 -7.71 36.42
N THR A 113 33.44 -7.44 35.81
CA THR A 113 32.82 -6.11 35.84
C THR A 113 32.44 -5.65 37.25
N GLN A 114 32.07 -6.55 38.17
CA GLN A 114 31.76 -6.16 39.56
C GLN A 114 33.04 -5.81 40.34
N ILE A 115 34.07 -6.67 40.22
CA ILE A 115 35.39 -6.46 40.86
C ILE A 115 35.99 -5.12 40.42
N LEU A 116 35.98 -4.82 39.11
CA LEU A 116 36.52 -3.56 38.58
C LEU A 116 35.74 -2.30 39.02
N LEU A 117 34.44 -2.41 39.30
CA LEU A 117 33.65 -1.30 39.86
C LEU A 117 33.94 -1.12 41.36
N GLN A 118 34.19 -2.19 42.11
CA GLN A 118 34.61 -2.10 43.52
C GLN A 118 36.04 -1.56 43.66
N LEU A 119 36.98 -2.01 42.83
CA LEU A 119 38.35 -1.48 42.80
C LEU A 119 38.37 0.01 42.41
N LEU A 120 37.51 0.44 41.48
CA LEU A 120 37.31 1.86 41.16
C LEU A 120 36.74 2.66 42.33
N LEU A 121 35.82 2.09 43.13
CA LEU A 121 35.32 2.73 44.34
C LEU A 121 36.43 2.89 45.39
N THR A 122 37.27 1.87 45.59
CA THR A 122 38.40 1.94 46.53
C THR A 122 39.44 2.97 46.10
N ALA A 123 39.94 2.89 44.86
CA ALA A 123 40.95 3.82 44.32
C ALA A 123 40.49 5.28 44.20
N SER A 124 39.18 5.54 44.34
CA SER A 124 38.62 6.90 44.38
C SER A 124 38.69 7.58 45.75
N LYS A 125 39.05 6.83 46.81
CA LYS A 125 39.19 7.35 48.18
C LYS A 125 40.58 7.91 48.46
N ASP A 126 41.55 7.59 47.61
CA ASP A 126 42.91 8.11 47.69
C ASP A 126 42.94 9.57 47.20
N PHE A 127 43.63 10.46 47.92
CA PHE A 127 43.74 11.88 47.58
C PHE A 127 45.22 12.29 47.45
N PRO A 128 45.71 12.65 46.25
CA PRO A 128 45.04 12.55 44.95
C PRO A 128 44.89 11.10 44.45
N PRO A 129 43.87 10.77 43.64
CA PRO A 129 43.76 9.45 43.03
C PRO A 129 44.91 9.16 42.07
N ASN A 130 45.43 7.93 42.06
CA ASN A 130 46.48 7.51 41.14
C ASN A 130 45.98 7.56 39.67
N GLU A 131 46.53 8.49 38.87
CA GLU A 131 46.06 8.71 37.49
C GLU A 131 46.20 7.46 36.61
N GLU A 132 47.29 6.70 36.72
CA GLU A 132 47.54 5.55 35.86
C GLU A 132 46.58 4.39 36.18
N LEU A 133 46.36 4.12 37.47
CA LEU A 133 45.35 3.18 37.94
C LEU A 133 43.96 3.58 37.41
N MET A 134 43.60 4.87 37.49
CA MET A 134 42.32 5.39 37.00
C MET A 134 42.18 5.30 35.47
N VAL A 135 43.25 5.55 34.70
CA VAL A 135 43.28 5.36 33.25
C VAL A 135 43.04 3.90 32.88
N LEU A 136 43.71 2.95 33.53
CA LEU A 136 43.59 1.52 33.23
C LEU A 136 42.21 0.97 33.60
N LEU A 137 41.69 1.30 34.79
CA LEU A 137 40.36 0.89 35.25
C LEU A 137 39.26 1.34 34.27
N HIS A 138 39.24 2.63 33.90
CA HIS A 138 38.25 3.13 32.94
C HIS A 138 38.45 2.55 31.54
N THR A 139 39.70 2.31 31.11
CA THR A 139 39.98 1.69 29.80
C THR A 139 39.44 0.26 29.72
N LEU A 140 39.58 -0.52 30.80
CA LEU A 140 39.07 -1.88 30.86
C LEU A 140 37.54 -1.92 30.96
N LEU A 141 36.96 -1.08 31.83
CA LEU A 141 35.50 -0.91 31.95
C LEU A 141 34.85 -0.48 30.62
N ALA A 142 35.50 0.41 29.86
CA ALA A 142 35.04 0.84 28.53
C ALA A 142 35.05 -0.30 27.49
N LYS A 143 36.01 -1.23 27.57
CA LYS A 143 36.11 -2.37 26.64
C LYS A 143 35.13 -3.50 26.97
N ILE A 144 34.91 -3.81 28.26
CA ILE A 144 33.98 -4.88 28.67
C ILE A 144 32.53 -4.43 28.79
N GLY A 145 32.29 -3.17 29.14
CA GLY A 145 30.97 -2.64 29.46
C GLY A 145 29.90 -2.85 28.37
N PRO A 146 30.19 -2.70 27.06
CA PRO A 146 29.26 -3.03 25.98
C PRO A 146 28.83 -4.51 25.89
N LYS A 147 29.38 -5.40 26.73
CA LYS A 147 28.97 -6.82 26.84
C LYS A 147 28.23 -7.15 28.14
N ASP A 148 28.27 -6.29 29.17
CA ASP A 148 27.47 -6.47 30.38
C ASP A 148 26.19 -5.62 30.34
N LYS A 149 25.07 -6.24 29.97
CA LYS A 149 23.74 -5.60 29.98
C LYS A 149 23.35 -5.01 31.35
N LYS A 150 23.96 -5.46 32.45
CA LYS A 150 23.70 -4.99 33.83
C LYS A 150 24.71 -3.94 34.32
N ILE A 151 25.74 -3.56 33.56
CA ILE A 151 26.80 -2.65 34.04
C ILE A 151 26.25 -1.30 34.56
N GLY A 152 25.23 -0.74 33.90
CA GLY A 152 24.61 0.50 34.35
C GLY A 152 23.98 0.36 35.74
N VAL A 153 23.33 -0.77 36.03
CA VAL A 153 22.73 -1.04 37.35
C VAL A 153 23.82 -1.26 38.39
N LYS A 154 24.87 -2.04 38.06
CA LYS A 154 26.03 -2.25 38.93
C LYS A 154 26.73 -0.93 39.27
N ALA A 155 27.02 -0.07 38.29
CA ALA A 155 27.70 1.21 38.50
C ALA A 155 26.89 2.20 39.36
N ARG A 156 25.55 2.05 39.39
CA ARG A 156 24.66 2.81 40.27
C ARG A 156 24.64 2.26 41.69
N ILE A 157 24.54 0.95 41.86
CA ILE A 157 24.52 0.30 43.19
C ILE A 157 25.87 0.48 43.91
N ASN A 158 27.00 0.33 43.21
CA ASN A 158 28.34 0.55 43.76
C ASN A 158 28.74 2.05 43.82
N GLY A 159 27.83 3.01 43.59
CA GLY A 159 28.08 4.46 43.69
C GLY A 159 28.99 5.11 42.62
N VAL A 160 29.75 4.33 41.85
CA VAL A 160 30.83 4.82 40.97
C VAL A 160 30.42 5.70 39.78
N LEU A 161 29.12 5.80 39.47
CA LEU A 161 28.56 6.72 38.46
C LEU A 161 29.11 8.16 38.56
N ASN A 162 29.25 8.68 39.80
CA ASN A 162 29.72 10.04 40.03
C ASN A 162 31.25 10.17 40.04
N ILE A 163 31.99 9.08 40.27
CA ILE A 163 33.45 9.07 40.28
C ILE A 163 33.99 9.34 38.87
N SER A 164 33.54 8.57 37.87
CA SER A 164 33.89 8.80 36.46
C SER A 164 33.50 10.19 35.96
N LEU A 165 32.45 10.80 36.52
CA LEU A 165 32.04 12.16 36.20
C LEU A 165 32.96 13.22 36.82
N ASN A 166 33.26 13.12 38.11
CA ASN A 166 34.08 14.11 38.79
C ASN A 166 35.51 14.14 38.23
N LEU A 167 36.07 12.97 37.87
CA LEU A 167 37.36 12.88 37.17
C LEU A 167 37.37 13.69 35.86
N VAL A 168 36.29 13.62 35.06
CA VAL A 168 36.14 14.43 33.83
C VAL A 168 35.97 15.92 34.14
N LYS A 169 35.20 16.28 35.17
CA LYS A 169 34.96 17.69 35.56
C LYS A 169 36.26 18.39 35.97
N HIS A 170 37.11 17.74 36.76
CA HIS A 170 38.33 18.35 37.29
C HIS A 170 39.51 18.30 36.32
N ASN A 171 39.59 17.30 35.44
CA ASN A 171 40.79 17.02 34.64
C ASN A 171 40.59 17.26 33.13
N LEU A 172 39.78 18.25 32.72
CA LEU A 172 39.42 18.49 31.31
C LEU A 172 40.61 18.62 30.32
N GLN A 173 41.80 19.02 30.79
CA GLN A 173 43.01 19.10 29.97
C GLN A 173 43.81 17.77 29.90
N ASN A 174 43.58 16.82 30.82
CA ASN A 174 44.24 15.52 30.83
C ASN A 174 43.51 14.55 29.90
N TYR A 175 43.78 14.69 28.59
CA TYR A 175 43.14 13.89 27.55
C TYR A 175 43.36 12.36 27.69
N ARG A 176 44.46 11.93 28.35
CA ARG A 176 44.76 10.52 28.64
C ARG A 176 43.76 9.92 29.64
N LEU A 177 43.39 10.69 30.68
CA LEU A 177 42.40 10.29 31.69
C LEU A 177 40.95 10.49 31.22
N VAL A 178 40.64 11.62 30.56
CA VAL A 178 39.26 11.96 30.19
C VAL A 178 38.70 11.00 29.14
N LEU A 179 39.49 10.58 28.13
CA LEU A 179 38.99 9.74 27.03
C LEU A 179 38.41 8.39 27.53
N PRO A 180 39.11 7.58 28.35
CA PRO A 180 38.52 6.40 28.98
C PRO A 180 37.28 6.70 29.84
N CYS A 181 37.31 7.77 30.65
CA CYS A 181 36.18 8.15 31.51
C CYS A 181 34.91 8.46 30.67
N LEU A 182 35.04 9.18 29.55
CA LEU A 182 33.93 9.43 28.64
C LEU A 182 33.40 8.15 27.99
N GLN A 183 34.27 7.19 27.64
CA GLN A 183 33.84 5.91 27.08
C GLN A 183 33.03 5.09 28.09
N VAL A 184 33.39 5.15 29.38
CA VAL A 184 32.62 4.54 30.47
C VAL A 184 31.28 5.25 30.70
N LEU A 185 31.27 6.59 30.74
CA LEU A 185 30.03 7.38 30.85
C LEU A 185 29.06 7.12 29.69
N ARG A 186 29.56 6.92 28.46
CA ARG A 186 28.76 6.48 27.31
C ARG A 186 28.04 5.16 27.58
N VAL A 187 28.76 4.16 28.10
CA VAL A 187 28.21 2.85 28.43
C VAL A 187 27.18 2.95 29.55
N TYR A 188 27.47 3.70 30.62
CA TYR A 188 26.51 3.94 31.70
C TYR A 188 25.23 4.62 31.20
N SER A 189 25.35 5.53 30.22
CA SER A 189 24.24 6.27 29.60
C SER A 189 23.36 5.41 28.66
N THR A 190 23.73 4.15 28.39
CA THR A 190 22.83 3.23 27.67
C THR A 190 21.61 2.81 28.51
N ASN A 191 21.70 2.91 29.84
CA ASN A 191 20.56 2.75 30.73
C ASN A 191 19.83 4.09 30.91
N SER A 192 18.53 4.12 30.65
CA SER A 192 17.70 5.34 30.68
C SER A 192 17.74 6.06 32.04
N VAL A 193 17.60 5.33 33.15
CA VAL A 193 17.63 5.91 34.51
C VAL A 193 18.99 6.54 34.82
N ASN A 194 20.08 5.88 34.40
CA ASN A 194 21.42 6.43 34.54
C ASN A 194 21.63 7.67 33.67
N ALA A 195 21.14 7.68 32.42
CA ALA A 195 21.18 8.85 31.57
C ALA A 195 20.44 10.04 32.21
N VAL A 196 19.26 9.82 32.79
CA VAL A 196 18.52 10.87 33.56
C VAL A 196 19.36 11.37 34.74
N SER A 197 19.98 10.47 35.51
CA SER A 197 20.80 10.84 36.67
C SER A 197 22.05 11.63 36.28
N LEU A 198 22.80 11.17 35.28
CA LEU A 198 23.94 11.87 34.70
C LEU A 198 23.53 13.25 34.15
N GLY A 199 22.36 13.35 33.50
CA GLY A 199 21.79 14.61 33.07
C GLY A 199 21.49 15.58 34.22
N LYS A 200 20.97 15.11 35.36
CA LYS A 200 20.79 15.93 36.57
C LYS A 200 22.14 16.42 37.16
N ASN A 201 23.20 15.62 37.03
CA ASN A 201 24.53 15.94 37.56
C ASN A 201 25.39 16.83 36.61
N GLY A 202 24.77 17.42 35.58
CA GLY A 202 25.40 18.39 34.68
C GLY A 202 26.26 17.78 33.55
N VAL A 203 26.08 16.50 33.23
CA VAL A 203 26.89 15.83 32.19
C VAL A 203 26.57 16.36 30.79
N VAL A 204 25.33 16.78 30.54
CA VAL A 204 24.94 17.36 29.24
C VAL A 204 25.70 18.67 29.01
N GLU A 205 25.64 19.60 29.96
CA GLU A 205 26.40 20.85 29.96
C GLU A 205 27.92 20.60 29.85
N LEU A 206 28.43 19.55 30.50
CA LEU A 206 29.84 19.16 30.41
C LEU A 206 30.24 18.65 29.01
N MET A 207 29.36 17.92 28.32
CA MET A 207 29.62 17.51 26.93
C MET A 207 29.68 18.73 26.02
N PHE A 208 28.78 19.71 26.19
CA PHE A 208 28.80 20.96 25.41
C PHE A 208 30.07 21.80 25.64
N LYS A 209 30.65 21.78 26.84
CA LYS A 209 31.98 22.38 27.08
C LYS A 209 33.11 21.65 26.35
N ILE A 210 33.01 20.34 26.15
CA ILE A 210 34.02 19.52 25.44
C ILE A 210 33.88 19.64 23.92
N ILE A 211 32.66 19.72 23.39
CA ILE A 211 32.41 19.78 21.93
C ILE A 211 32.33 21.20 21.35
N GLY A 212 32.16 22.22 22.20
CA GLY A 212 31.92 23.61 21.82
C GLY A 212 32.97 24.24 20.89
N PRO A 213 34.28 24.22 21.23
CA PRO A 213 35.30 24.81 20.37
C PRO A 213 35.62 23.89 19.18
N PHE A 214 35.53 24.43 17.96
CA PHE A 214 36.02 23.74 16.77
C PHE A 214 37.53 23.47 16.90
N SER A 215 37.92 22.19 16.92
CA SER A 215 39.30 21.77 17.13
C SER A 215 39.66 20.55 16.28
N LYS A 216 40.72 20.69 15.47
CA LYS A 216 41.37 19.56 14.78
C LYS A 216 42.33 18.77 15.68
N ARG A 217 42.56 19.22 16.93
CA ARG A 217 43.27 18.48 17.99
C ARG A 217 42.28 17.59 18.74
N ASN A 218 42.71 16.39 19.15
CA ASN A 218 41.94 15.43 19.98
C ASN A 218 40.59 14.99 19.38
N THR A 219 40.54 14.74 18.08
CA THR A 219 39.31 14.31 17.36
C THR A 219 38.72 12.98 17.84
N SER A 220 39.53 12.10 18.42
CA SER A 220 39.09 10.88 19.12
C SER A 220 38.23 11.19 20.36
N LEU A 221 38.60 12.20 21.14
CA LEU A 221 37.83 12.69 22.28
C LEU A 221 36.51 13.31 21.83
N MET A 222 36.57 14.20 20.83
CA MET A 222 35.39 14.86 20.22
C MET A 222 34.36 13.82 19.77
N LYS A 223 34.79 12.77 19.05
CA LYS A 223 33.91 11.67 18.64
C LYS A 223 33.26 10.96 19.84
N VAL A 224 34.03 10.60 20.87
CA VAL A 224 33.47 9.90 22.05
C VAL A 224 32.53 10.80 22.84
N ALA A 225 32.83 12.09 22.99
CA ALA A 225 31.94 13.06 23.63
C ALA A 225 30.59 13.18 22.90
N LEU A 226 30.62 13.18 21.56
CA LEU A 226 29.40 13.15 20.74
C LEU A 226 28.63 11.82 20.85
N ASP A 227 29.30 10.67 20.85
CA ASP A 227 28.65 9.38 21.09
C ASP A 227 27.97 9.34 22.48
N THR A 228 28.63 9.87 23.52
CA THR A 228 28.10 9.99 24.89
C THR A 228 26.90 10.93 24.95
N LEU A 229 27.00 12.09 24.31
CA LEU A 229 25.93 13.08 24.25
C LEU A 229 24.70 12.53 23.50
N ALA A 230 24.89 11.90 22.34
CA ALA A 230 23.82 11.25 21.59
C ALA A 230 23.10 10.15 22.40
N ALA A 231 23.81 9.40 23.25
CA ALA A 231 23.23 8.43 24.17
C ALA A 231 22.43 9.11 25.30
N LEU A 232 23.00 10.12 25.96
CA LEU A 232 22.33 10.89 27.01
C LEU A 232 21.03 11.54 26.52
N LEU A 233 21.03 12.08 25.30
CA LEU A 233 19.90 12.76 24.68
C LEU A 233 18.79 11.82 24.20
N LYS A 234 18.95 10.48 24.27
CA LYS A 234 17.83 9.55 24.05
C LYS A 234 16.74 9.65 25.12
N SER A 235 17.07 10.15 26.32
CA SER A 235 16.09 10.40 27.37
C SER A 235 15.30 11.69 27.09
N LYS A 236 13.96 11.60 27.03
CA LYS A 236 13.07 12.76 26.84
C LYS A 236 13.37 13.92 27.82
N THR A 237 13.77 13.63 29.06
CA THR A 237 14.13 14.68 30.06
C THR A 237 15.48 15.34 29.83
N ASN A 238 16.43 14.65 29.21
CA ASN A 238 17.74 15.22 28.84
C ASN A 238 17.66 15.98 27.52
N ALA A 239 16.89 15.48 26.55
CA ALA A 239 16.55 16.21 25.34
C ALA A 239 15.88 17.55 25.70
N ARG A 240 14.90 17.53 26.62
CA ARG A 240 14.27 18.76 27.13
C ARG A 240 15.29 19.70 27.78
N ARG A 241 16.12 19.24 28.72
CA ARG A 241 17.18 20.08 29.31
C ARG A 241 18.13 20.69 28.26
N ALA A 242 18.43 19.99 27.16
CA ALA A 242 19.25 20.54 26.09
C ALA A 242 18.52 21.61 25.27
N VAL A 243 17.21 21.47 25.05
CA VAL A 243 16.36 22.50 24.43
C VAL A 243 16.26 23.73 25.34
N ASP A 244 15.93 23.53 26.62
CA ASP A 244 15.78 24.61 27.62
C ASP A 244 17.08 25.42 27.82
N ARG A 245 18.24 24.86 27.44
CA ARG A 245 19.58 25.49 27.46
C ARG A 245 20.00 26.14 26.13
N GLY A 246 19.14 26.11 25.10
CA GLY A 246 19.45 26.62 23.76
C GLY A 246 20.43 25.76 22.94
N TYR A 247 20.79 24.56 23.40
CA TYR A 247 21.85 23.76 22.80
C TYR A 247 21.53 23.17 21.42
N VAL A 248 20.28 23.25 20.95
CA VAL A 248 19.93 22.84 19.56
C VAL A 248 20.62 23.74 18.54
N GLN A 249 20.60 25.06 18.76
CA GLN A 249 21.33 26.02 17.94
C GLN A 249 22.85 25.72 17.97
N ALA A 250 23.40 25.41 19.14
CA ALA A 250 24.82 25.06 19.27
C ALA A 250 25.20 23.81 18.47
N LEU A 251 24.40 22.73 18.51
CA LEU A 251 24.65 21.52 17.71
C LEU A 251 24.64 21.82 16.20
N ILE A 252 23.72 22.66 15.74
CA ILE A 252 23.60 23.05 14.33
C ILE A 252 24.80 23.92 13.90
N THR A 253 25.20 24.90 14.71
CA THR A 253 26.37 25.75 14.44
C THR A 253 27.65 24.92 14.36
N ILE A 254 27.91 24.06 15.36
CA ILE A 254 29.08 23.18 15.38
C ILE A 254 29.08 22.21 14.18
N TYR A 255 27.91 21.73 13.75
CA TYR A 255 27.79 20.91 12.53
C TYR A 255 28.20 21.67 11.25
N VAL A 256 27.76 22.93 11.10
CA VAL A 256 28.14 23.78 9.96
C VAL A 256 29.64 24.08 9.96
N ASP A 257 30.23 24.36 11.13
CA ASP A 257 31.68 24.59 11.25
C ASP A 257 32.50 23.35 10.87
N TRP A 258 32.10 22.17 11.36
CA TRP A 258 32.75 20.91 10.96
C TRP A 258 32.57 20.57 9.49
N HIS A 259 31.47 20.97 8.86
CA HIS A 259 31.25 20.76 7.44
C HIS A 259 32.13 21.66 6.57
N ARG A 260 32.13 22.98 6.84
CA ARG A 260 32.92 23.97 6.09
C ARG A 260 34.42 23.65 6.14
N HIS A 261 34.91 23.13 7.26
CA HIS A 261 36.33 22.87 7.47
C HIS A 261 36.80 21.43 7.19
N ASP A 262 35.91 20.55 6.70
CA ASP A 262 36.19 19.14 6.34
C ASP A 262 35.97 18.83 4.84
N GLY A 263 36.48 19.71 3.97
CA GLY A 263 36.52 19.50 2.51
C GLY A 263 37.40 18.33 2.02
N ARG A 264 38.00 17.54 2.93
CA ARG A 264 38.65 16.25 2.63
C ARG A 264 37.95 15.06 3.32
N HIS A 265 36.81 15.30 3.95
CA HIS A 265 35.91 14.33 4.58
C HIS A 265 36.56 13.41 5.63
N ARG A 266 37.68 13.85 6.22
CA ARG A 266 38.47 13.10 7.21
C ARG A 266 37.79 13.03 8.58
N TYR A 267 36.80 13.90 8.81
CA TYR A 267 36.08 14.05 10.07
C TYR A 267 34.58 13.74 9.93
N MET A 268 34.20 13.01 8.87
CA MET A 268 32.85 12.52 8.60
C MET A 268 32.17 11.85 9.81
N LEU A 269 32.92 11.13 10.66
CA LEU A 269 32.39 10.53 11.89
C LEU A 269 31.98 11.55 12.96
N ILE A 270 32.61 12.73 13.00
CA ILE A 270 32.24 13.84 13.91
C ILE A 270 30.97 14.51 13.37
N ARG A 271 30.89 14.78 12.07
CA ARG A 271 29.64 15.24 11.40
C ARG A 271 28.49 14.28 11.66
N LYS A 272 28.72 12.96 11.59
CA LYS A 272 27.71 11.94 11.92
C LYS A 272 27.30 11.96 13.40
N GLY A 273 28.25 12.14 14.32
CA GLY A 273 27.98 12.25 15.76
C GLY A 273 27.09 13.46 16.11
N LEU A 274 27.35 14.61 15.49
CA LEU A 274 26.54 15.83 15.63
C LEU A 274 25.11 15.61 15.11
N LEU A 275 24.97 15.06 13.90
CA LEU A 275 23.65 14.67 13.37
C LEU A 275 22.93 13.67 14.27
N GLN A 276 23.64 12.70 14.87
CA GLN A 276 23.04 11.73 15.78
C GLN A 276 22.58 12.37 17.10
N CYS A 277 23.24 13.43 17.59
CA CYS A 277 22.73 14.23 18.70
C CYS A 277 21.42 14.95 18.31
N ILE A 278 21.36 15.53 17.10
CA ILE A 278 20.16 16.20 16.58
C ILE A 278 19.01 15.18 16.37
N LYS A 279 19.27 13.98 15.82
CA LYS A 279 18.28 12.86 15.69
C LYS A 279 17.73 12.44 17.06
N SER A 280 18.52 12.52 18.14
CA SER A 280 18.05 12.23 19.50
C SER A 280 17.17 13.36 20.08
N VAL A 281 17.55 14.63 19.94
CA VAL A 281 16.76 15.76 20.50
C VAL A 281 15.43 15.95 19.78
N THR A 282 15.41 15.77 18.46
CA THR A 282 14.19 15.90 17.63
C THR A 282 13.16 14.78 17.85
N ASN A 283 13.43 13.82 18.73
CA ASN A 283 12.43 12.86 19.21
C ASN A 283 11.29 13.51 20.00
N ILE A 284 11.52 14.64 20.68
CA ILE A 284 10.48 15.37 21.44
C ILE A 284 9.96 16.59 20.68
N LYS A 285 8.67 16.93 20.84
CA LYS A 285 8.03 18.09 20.17
C LYS A 285 8.79 19.41 20.36
N LEU A 286 9.24 19.72 21.58
CA LEU A 286 10.06 20.91 21.86
C LEU A 286 11.40 20.93 21.09
N GLY A 287 12.00 19.75 20.88
CA GLY A 287 13.24 19.59 20.13
C GLY A 287 13.07 19.71 18.62
N ARG A 288 11.90 19.31 18.08
CA ARG A 288 11.50 19.59 16.69
C ARG A 288 11.32 21.10 16.49
N LYS A 289 10.58 21.77 17.38
CA LYS A 289 10.40 23.23 17.32
C LYS A 289 11.75 23.98 17.37
N ALA A 290 12.58 23.71 18.39
CA ALA A 290 13.88 24.38 18.52
C ALA A 290 14.87 24.08 17.37
N PHE A 291 14.65 23.01 16.59
CA PHE A 291 15.41 22.73 15.36
C PHE A 291 14.89 23.56 14.17
N LEU A 292 13.57 23.77 14.06
CA LEU A 292 12.95 24.65 13.06
C LEU A 292 13.29 26.12 13.33
N ASP A 293 13.13 26.58 14.58
CA ASP A 293 13.46 27.94 15.03
C ASP A 293 14.95 28.28 14.75
N ALA A 294 15.84 27.30 14.84
CA ALA A 294 17.27 27.41 14.53
C ALA A 294 17.62 27.30 13.03
N ASN A 295 16.63 27.39 12.13
CA ASN A 295 16.74 27.22 10.67
C ASN A 295 17.41 25.89 10.25
N GLY A 296 17.34 24.87 11.10
CA GLY A 296 18.00 23.58 10.90
C GLY A 296 17.55 22.86 9.63
N MET A 297 16.31 23.11 9.19
CA MET A 297 15.71 22.55 7.99
C MET A 297 16.47 22.96 6.71
N LYS A 298 16.69 24.27 6.51
CA LYS A 298 17.44 24.81 5.36
C LYS A 298 18.92 24.44 5.41
N ILE A 299 19.49 24.41 6.62
CA ILE A 299 20.88 24.03 6.84
C ILE A 299 21.09 22.55 6.48
N LEU A 300 20.28 21.62 7.01
CA LEU A 300 20.40 20.19 6.69
C LEU A 300 20.06 19.88 5.23
N TYR A 301 19.19 20.65 4.58
CA TYR A 301 18.95 20.52 3.13
C TYR A 301 20.20 20.90 2.32
N ASN A 302 20.69 22.14 2.42
CA ASN A 302 21.84 22.63 1.64
C ASN A 302 23.08 21.71 1.82
N THR A 303 23.39 21.40 3.07
CA THR A 303 24.53 20.53 3.43
C THR A 303 24.36 19.07 3.03
N SER A 304 23.13 18.62 2.78
CA SER A 304 22.86 17.32 2.14
C SER A 304 23.08 17.38 0.63
N GLN A 305 22.68 18.48 -0.03
CA GLN A 305 22.90 18.71 -1.46
C GLN A 305 24.40 18.70 -1.79
N GLU A 306 25.20 19.45 -1.02
CA GLU A 306 26.68 19.46 -1.11
C GLU A 306 27.32 18.06 -0.97
N CYS A 307 26.64 17.12 -0.30
CA CYS A 307 27.13 15.76 -0.08
C CYS A 307 26.63 14.73 -1.11
N LEU A 308 25.65 15.06 -1.99
CA LEU A 308 25.01 14.08 -2.89
C LEU A 308 25.98 13.44 -3.89
N ALA A 309 26.98 14.18 -4.37
CA ALA A 309 27.94 13.69 -5.36
C ALA A 309 28.88 12.59 -4.82
N VAL A 310 28.98 12.42 -3.50
CA VAL A 310 30.01 11.60 -2.85
C VAL A 310 29.37 10.47 -2.05
N ARG A 311 29.26 9.27 -2.64
CA ARG A 311 28.61 8.08 -2.01
C ARG A 311 29.13 7.74 -0.61
N THR A 312 30.40 8.01 -0.29
CA THR A 312 30.94 7.76 1.05
C THR A 312 30.31 8.66 2.13
N LEU A 313 29.61 9.75 1.75
CA LEU A 313 28.87 10.65 2.64
C LEU A 313 27.39 10.28 2.78
N ASP A 314 26.87 9.26 2.08
CA ASP A 314 25.46 8.85 2.17
C ASP A 314 24.95 8.64 3.62
N PRO A 315 25.73 8.11 4.59
CA PRO A 315 25.29 8.02 5.98
C PRO A 315 25.01 9.39 6.65
N LEU A 316 25.61 10.49 6.18
CA LEU A 316 25.28 11.84 6.63
C LEU A 316 23.96 12.30 6.01
N VAL A 317 23.79 12.13 4.70
CA VAL A 317 22.57 12.54 3.98
C VAL A 317 21.36 11.76 4.46
N ASN A 318 21.48 10.45 4.67
CA ASN A 318 20.40 9.61 5.17
C ASN A 318 19.98 10.02 6.60
N THR A 319 20.95 10.32 7.48
CA THR A 319 20.65 10.81 8.85
C THR A 319 20.00 12.20 8.80
N SER A 320 20.47 13.09 7.92
CA SER A 320 19.93 14.44 7.74
C SER A 320 18.51 14.43 7.17
N SER A 321 18.27 13.62 6.13
CA SER A 321 16.95 13.40 5.51
C SER A 321 15.93 12.92 6.54
N LEU A 322 16.33 12.01 7.42
CA LEU A 322 15.47 11.51 8.49
C LEU A 322 15.16 12.57 9.56
N ILE A 323 16.14 13.39 9.95
CA ILE A 323 15.91 14.53 10.86
C ILE A 323 14.90 15.49 10.22
N MET A 324 15.10 15.84 8.94
CA MET A 324 14.21 16.73 8.21
C MET A 324 12.79 16.16 8.12
N ARG A 325 12.60 14.89 7.71
CA ARG A 325 11.28 14.22 7.73
C ARG A 325 10.62 14.26 9.11
N LYS A 326 11.37 13.99 10.18
CA LYS A 326 10.86 14.00 11.56
C LYS A 326 10.46 15.40 12.04
N CYS A 327 11.13 16.45 11.53
CA CYS A 327 10.85 17.84 11.88
C CYS A 327 9.92 18.55 10.89
N PHE A 328 9.51 17.90 9.81
CA PHE A 328 8.59 18.48 8.84
C PHE A 328 7.23 18.78 9.50
N PRO A 329 6.61 19.96 9.27
CA PRO A 329 5.32 20.30 9.86
C PRO A 329 4.22 19.28 9.49
N LYS A 330 3.55 18.75 10.52
CA LYS A 330 2.38 17.87 10.34
C LYS A 330 1.17 18.72 9.93
N ASN A 331 0.60 18.44 8.76
CA ASN A 331 -0.55 19.16 8.19
C ASN A 331 -1.81 18.28 8.19
N ARG A 332 -2.99 18.91 8.07
CA ARG A 332 -4.25 18.27 7.66
C ARG A 332 -4.32 18.13 6.15
N LEU A 333 -5.18 17.25 5.63
CA LEU A 333 -5.51 17.29 4.19
C LEU A 333 -6.27 18.60 3.88
N PRO A 334 -6.10 19.22 2.70
CA PRO A 334 -6.78 20.45 2.31
C PRO A 334 -8.23 20.17 1.83
N LEU A 335 -9.02 19.53 2.70
CA LEU A 335 -10.42 19.18 2.53
C LEU A 335 -11.27 19.86 3.63
N PRO A 336 -12.58 20.12 3.40
CA PRO A 336 -13.48 20.58 4.45
C PRO A 336 -13.77 19.50 5.51
N THR A 337 -13.82 18.23 5.11
CA THR A 337 -13.94 17.06 6.01
C THR A 337 -13.27 15.83 5.36
N ILE A 338 -12.85 14.90 6.20
CA ILE A 338 -12.37 13.56 5.80
C ILE A 338 -13.51 12.58 5.45
N LYS A 339 -14.76 12.91 5.76
CA LYS A 339 -15.95 12.17 5.27
C LYS A 339 -16.04 12.27 3.75
N SER A 340 -16.59 11.25 3.09
CA SER A 340 -16.77 11.21 1.64
C SER A 340 -17.54 12.43 1.13
N ALA A 341 -17.18 12.94 -0.07
CA ALA A 341 -17.90 14.03 -0.73
C ALA A 341 -19.34 13.65 -1.12
N PHE A 342 -19.67 12.34 -1.11
CA PHE A 342 -21.00 11.81 -1.36
C PHE A 342 -21.53 11.09 -0.12
N HIS A 343 -22.80 11.34 0.21
CA HIS A 343 -23.51 10.73 1.33
C HIS A 343 -24.71 9.95 0.82
N PHE A 344 -25.00 8.81 1.44
CA PHE A 344 -26.20 8.01 1.16
C PHE A 344 -26.95 7.73 2.46
N GLN A 345 -28.21 8.14 2.56
CA GLN A 345 -29.04 7.87 3.73
C GLN A 345 -29.39 6.37 3.80
N LEU A 346 -29.00 5.70 4.90
CA LEU A 346 -29.31 4.28 5.11
C LEU A 346 -30.79 4.07 5.44
N PRO A 347 -31.41 2.96 4.99
CA PRO A 347 -32.80 2.62 5.33
C PRO A 347 -32.96 2.30 6.83
N VAL A 348 -31.91 1.75 7.44
CA VAL A 348 -31.80 1.50 8.88
C VAL A 348 -30.45 2.03 9.34
N ILE A 349 -30.41 2.86 10.40
CA ILE A 349 -29.15 3.30 10.99
C ILE A 349 -28.76 2.29 12.09
N PRO A 350 -27.59 1.62 12.00
CA PRO A 350 -27.13 0.72 13.05
C PRO A 350 -26.97 1.44 14.40
N ALA A 351 -27.30 0.76 15.50
CA ALA A 351 -27.06 1.28 16.86
C ALA A 351 -25.55 1.32 17.22
N SER A 352 -24.71 0.61 16.48
CA SER A 352 -23.26 0.57 16.61
C SER A 352 -22.61 0.18 15.27
N GLY A 353 -21.32 0.50 15.10
CA GLY A 353 -20.56 0.25 13.87
C GLY A 353 -19.89 1.52 13.32
N PRO A 354 -19.11 1.42 12.21
CA PRO A 354 -18.34 2.55 11.68
C PRO A 354 -19.23 3.74 11.28
N VAL A 355 -20.33 3.47 10.57
CA VAL A 355 -21.26 4.53 10.12
C VAL A 355 -22.03 5.16 11.28
N ALA A 356 -22.38 4.37 12.30
CA ALA A 356 -23.01 4.89 13.51
C ALA A 356 -22.06 5.83 14.28
N GLN A 357 -20.75 5.52 14.31
CA GLN A 357 -19.74 6.45 14.84
C GLN A 357 -19.64 7.70 13.96
N LEU A 358 -19.61 7.54 12.63
CA LEU A 358 -19.44 8.63 11.66
C LEU A 358 -20.57 9.67 11.70
N TYR A 359 -21.84 9.24 11.88
CA TYR A 359 -22.99 10.16 12.02
C TYR A 359 -23.08 10.84 13.39
N ASN A 360 -22.49 10.26 14.44
CA ASN A 360 -22.48 10.87 15.79
C ASN A 360 -21.31 11.86 16.00
N LEU A 361 -20.45 12.07 15.00
CA LEU A 361 -19.36 13.05 15.07
C LEU A 361 -19.82 14.47 14.71
N PRO A 362 -19.59 15.48 15.58
CA PRO A 362 -19.88 16.88 15.26
C PRO A 362 -19.06 17.36 14.04
N PRO A 363 -19.63 18.18 13.14
CA PRO A 363 -18.97 18.59 11.89
C PRO A 363 -17.55 19.16 12.06
N ASP A 364 -17.32 19.93 13.12
CA ASP A 364 -16.06 20.67 13.34
C ASP A 364 -14.89 19.79 13.87
N VAL A 365 -15.13 18.49 14.11
CA VAL A 365 -14.24 17.64 14.93
C VAL A 365 -13.60 16.48 14.15
N ASP A 366 -14.02 16.22 12.90
CA ASP A 366 -13.63 15.02 12.14
C ASP A 366 -12.10 14.83 11.96
N ASP A 367 -11.35 15.90 11.67
CA ASP A 367 -9.90 15.84 11.42
C ASP A 367 -9.05 16.67 12.40
N VAL A 368 -9.18 16.41 13.70
CA VAL A 368 -8.22 16.97 14.68
C VAL A 368 -6.86 16.27 14.55
N VAL A 369 -5.82 17.03 14.19
CA VAL A 369 -4.42 16.56 14.21
C VAL A 369 -4.07 16.12 15.63
N ASP A 370 -3.67 14.87 15.78
CA ASP A 370 -3.27 14.34 17.08
C ASP A 370 -1.89 14.89 17.48
N GLU A 371 -1.91 15.76 18.48
CA GLU A 371 -0.75 16.51 18.96
C GLU A 371 0.01 15.81 20.10
N SER A 372 -0.31 14.54 20.39
CA SER A 372 0.44 13.72 21.34
C SER A 372 1.88 13.43 20.85
N ASP A 373 2.82 13.26 21.78
CA ASP A 373 4.27 13.11 21.48
C ASP A 373 4.64 11.66 21.10
N ASP A 374 3.71 10.97 20.44
CA ASP A 374 3.71 9.53 20.17
C ASP A 374 4.27 9.23 18.77
N ASN A 375 5.42 9.83 18.47
CA ASN A 375 6.32 9.29 17.45
C ASN A 375 7.05 8.07 18.04
N ASP A 376 6.29 7.01 18.32
CA ASP A 376 6.79 5.67 18.63
C ASP A 376 7.27 4.92 17.35
N ASP A 377 7.47 5.67 16.26
CA ASP A 377 8.41 5.40 15.14
C ASP A 377 9.86 5.28 15.68
N ALA A 378 10.09 4.36 16.61
CA ALA A 378 11.39 3.93 17.09
C ALA A 378 12.02 2.99 16.07
N GLU A 379 12.31 3.54 14.87
CA GLU A 379 12.96 2.88 13.73
C GLU A 379 14.04 1.90 14.21
N THR A 380 13.67 0.63 14.24
CA THR A 380 14.56 -0.48 14.56
C THR A 380 14.72 -1.23 13.25
N GLU A 381 15.96 -1.42 12.81
CA GLU A 381 16.31 -1.87 11.45
C GLU A 381 16.03 -3.38 11.23
N SER A 382 14.84 -3.85 11.63
CA SER A 382 14.46 -5.27 11.71
C SER A 382 12.95 -5.51 11.51
N GLU A 383 12.31 -4.76 10.61
CA GLU A 383 10.97 -5.07 10.10
C GLU A 383 11.08 -6.02 8.90
N ILE A 384 11.29 -7.30 9.20
CA ILE A 384 11.10 -8.39 8.23
C ILE A 384 9.72 -8.99 8.49
N GLU A 385 8.82 -8.76 7.54
CA GLU A 385 7.67 -9.62 7.20
C GLU A 385 6.82 -10.16 8.38
N THR A 386 5.99 -9.31 9.00
CA THR A 386 4.78 -9.79 9.73
C THR A 386 3.65 -8.74 9.87
N GLU A 387 3.43 -7.92 8.85
CA GLU A 387 2.17 -7.16 8.71
C GLU A 387 1.14 -7.98 7.93
N ILE A 388 0.41 -8.84 8.63
CA ILE A 388 -0.86 -9.41 8.15
C ILE A 388 -1.99 -8.48 8.56
N ASP A 389 -2.78 -8.07 7.58
CA ASP A 389 -4.03 -7.31 7.62
C ASP A 389 -4.13 -6.04 8.50
N ASP A 390 -4.44 -4.92 7.83
CA ASP A 390 -4.85 -3.64 8.44
C ASP A 390 -6.32 -3.69 8.97
N ASP A 391 -6.75 -4.82 9.55
CA ASP A 391 -8.08 -5.05 10.15
C ASP A 391 -8.00 -5.18 11.70
N LYS A 392 -7.09 -4.46 12.36
CA LYS A 392 -6.97 -4.47 13.83
C LYS A 392 -7.84 -3.39 14.48
N ASP A 393 -9.15 -3.64 14.51
CA ASP A 393 -10.12 -2.80 15.20
C ASP A 393 -10.81 -3.51 16.39
N GLN A 394 -11.10 -2.72 17.42
CA GLN A 394 -11.84 -2.94 18.66
C GLN A 394 -11.52 -4.13 19.59
N HIS A 395 -11.25 -3.78 20.85
CA HIS A 395 -10.77 -4.64 21.94
C HIS A 395 -11.92 -5.41 22.64
N PHE A 396 -12.50 -6.41 22.00
CA PHE A 396 -13.45 -7.32 22.66
C PHE A 396 -12.75 -8.45 23.43
N LYS A 397 -13.48 -9.06 24.38
CA LYS A 397 -12.96 -9.99 25.41
C LYS A 397 -12.41 -11.30 24.81
N ASN A 398 -11.72 -12.08 25.65
CA ASN A 398 -10.99 -13.32 25.33
C ASN A 398 -11.87 -14.49 24.82
N ASP A 399 -12.55 -14.31 23.69
CA ASP A 399 -13.16 -15.38 22.90
C ASP A 399 -12.23 -15.74 21.75
N ASP A 400 -11.38 -16.74 21.95
CA ASP A 400 -10.29 -17.04 21.04
C ASP A 400 -10.60 -18.29 20.17
N ILE A 401 -10.98 -18.04 18.91
CA ILE A 401 -11.26 -19.09 17.92
C ILE A 401 -10.00 -19.83 17.48
N GLU A 402 -8.82 -19.22 17.65
CA GLU A 402 -7.53 -19.80 17.31
C GLU A 402 -7.08 -20.88 18.32
N THR A 403 -7.75 -20.99 19.47
CA THR A 403 -7.50 -22.02 20.50
C THR A 403 -8.70 -22.94 20.82
N ASP A 404 -9.94 -22.57 20.45
CA ASP A 404 -11.14 -23.40 20.67
C ASP A 404 -11.58 -24.17 19.41
N ILE A 405 -11.23 -25.46 19.37
CA ILE A 405 -11.60 -26.42 18.32
C ILE A 405 -13.13 -26.46 18.08
N ASN A 406 -13.98 -26.20 19.08
CA ASN A 406 -15.43 -26.25 18.95
C ASN A 406 -16.05 -24.97 18.32
N LYS A 407 -15.23 -23.94 18.07
CA LYS A 407 -15.56 -22.79 17.22
C LYS A 407 -15.09 -22.97 15.76
N LEU A 408 -14.11 -23.85 15.53
CA LEU A 408 -13.60 -24.21 14.20
C LEU A 408 -14.34 -25.41 13.56
N LYS A 409 -14.99 -26.28 14.35
CA LYS A 409 -15.84 -27.36 13.80
C LYS A 409 -17.01 -26.79 12.96
N PRO A 410 -17.34 -27.40 11.82
CA PRO A 410 -18.55 -27.06 11.07
C PRO A 410 -19.81 -27.20 11.94
N ARG A 411 -20.68 -26.19 11.89
CA ARG A 411 -21.98 -26.15 12.53
C ARG A 411 -23.01 -26.14 11.42
N GLN A 412 -23.59 -27.29 11.08
CA GLN A 412 -24.59 -27.44 10.01
C GLN A 412 -25.97 -26.90 10.41
N GLU A 413 -25.97 -25.72 11.05
CA GLU A 413 -27.14 -24.98 11.50
C GLU A 413 -27.40 -23.90 10.45
N LEU A 414 -28.37 -24.14 9.56
CA LEU A 414 -28.60 -23.25 8.41
C LEU A 414 -29.10 -21.84 8.80
N GLY A 415 -29.46 -21.61 10.06
CA GLY A 415 -29.82 -20.28 10.60
C GLY A 415 -31.16 -19.69 10.12
N ARG A 416 -31.80 -20.31 9.12
CA ARG A 416 -33.14 -20.01 8.60
C ARG A 416 -33.94 -21.31 8.48
N SER A 417 -35.26 -21.24 8.60
CA SER A 417 -36.15 -22.39 8.40
C SER A 417 -36.27 -22.77 6.92
N ILE A 418 -36.76 -23.99 6.62
CA ILE A 418 -37.04 -24.39 5.24
C ILE A 418 -38.13 -23.53 4.61
N GLU A 419 -39.12 -23.06 5.38
CA GLU A 419 -40.17 -22.14 4.95
C GLU A 419 -39.61 -20.78 4.52
N GLU A 420 -38.70 -20.20 5.31
CA GLU A 420 -37.99 -18.97 4.95
C GLU A 420 -37.12 -19.15 3.70
N LEU A 421 -36.57 -20.35 3.49
CA LEU A 421 -35.72 -20.67 2.35
C LEU A 421 -36.51 -21.02 1.07
N LYS A 422 -37.81 -21.36 1.14
CA LYS A 422 -38.63 -21.65 -0.06
C LYS A 422 -38.65 -20.48 -1.06
N MET A 423 -38.47 -19.24 -0.62
CA MET A 423 -38.39 -18.09 -1.54
C MET A 423 -37.24 -18.19 -2.55
N TYR A 424 -36.23 -19.04 -2.33
CA TYR A 424 -35.10 -19.23 -3.24
C TYR A 424 -35.36 -20.32 -4.30
N GLU A 425 -36.42 -21.11 -4.18
CA GLU A 425 -36.80 -22.17 -5.14
C GLU A 425 -36.98 -21.63 -6.57
N GLN A 426 -37.49 -20.39 -6.71
CA GLN A 426 -37.64 -19.69 -7.99
C GLN A 426 -36.33 -19.50 -8.78
N PHE A 427 -35.18 -19.56 -8.10
CA PHE A 427 -33.85 -19.46 -8.69
C PHE A 427 -33.26 -20.83 -9.06
N PHE A 428 -33.99 -21.93 -8.92
CA PHE A 428 -33.54 -23.27 -9.30
C PHE A 428 -34.55 -24.04 -10.18
N PRO A 429 -35.11 -23.41 -11.25
CA PRO A 429 -35.99 -24.10 -12.20
C PRO A 429 -35.33 -25.35 -12.80
N GLU A 430 -34.00 -25.36 -12.94
CA GLU A 430 -33.23 -26.49 -13.49
C GLU A 430 -33.39 -27.80 -12.69
N LEU A 431 -33.99 -27.77 -11.50
CA LEU A 431 -34.32 -28.96 -10.70
C LEU A 431 -35.72 -29.55 -11.03
N SER A 432 -36.59 -28.80 -11.71
CA SER A 432 -38.00 -29.15 -11.97
C SER A 432 -38.41 -29.06 -13.44
N GLU A 433 -37.64 -28.35 -14.27
CA GLU A 433 -37.97 -28.03 -15.67
C GLU A 433 -38.14 -29.28 -16.56
N ASN A 434 -39.25 -29.33 -17.31
CA ASN A 434 -39.69 -30.51 -18.08
C ASN A 434 -39.37 -30.44 -19.58
N PHE A 435 -38.82 -29.33 -20.08
CA PHE A 435 -38.41 -29.13 -21.49
C PHE A 435 -39.49 -29.37 -22.58
N GLN A 436 -40.78 -29.37 -22.20
CA GLN A 436 -41.89 -29.72 -23.09
C GLN A 436 -42.10 -28.75 -24.27
N GLU A 437 -41.64 -27.50 -24.14
CA GLU A 437 -41.71 -26.47 -25.19
C GLU A 437 -40.47 -26.46 -26.11
N TRP A 438 -39.49 -27.34 -25.86
CA TRP A 438 -38.24 -27.41 -26.61
C TRP A 438 -38.23 -28.63 -27.55
N ASP A 439 -38.07 -28.38 -28.85
CA ASP A 439 -37.92 -29.41 -29.90
C ASP A 439 -36.53 -30.08 -29.88
N LEU A 440 -36.16 -30.69 -28.75
CA LEU A 440 -34.90 -31.44 -28.56
C LEU A 440 -34.89 -32.81 -29.28
N VAL A 441 -35.74 -33.00 -30.30
CA VAL A 441 -35.96 -34.27 -31.00
C VAL A 441 -35.82 -34.08 -32.52
N SER A 442 -34.65 -33.63 -32.97
CA SER A 442 -34.22 -33.86 -34.36
C SER A 442 -32.68 -33.91 -34.50
N LYS A 443 -32.13 -35.11 -34.73
CA LYS A 443 -30.73 -35.31 -35.16
C LYS A 443 -30.67 -35.55 -36.68
N GLU A 444 -31.25 -34.64 -37.47
CA GLU A 444 -31.03 -34.55 -38.93
C GLU A 444 -30.81 -33.08 -39.36
N PRO A 445 -29.75 -32.77 -40.13
CA PRO A 445 -29.48 -31.41 -40.58
C PRO A 445 -30.35 -31.04 -41.80
N LYS A 446 -31.37 -30.20 -41.61
CA LYS A 446 -32.07 -29.57 -42.73
C LYS A 446 -31.18 -28.49 -43.38
N PRO A 447 -31.10 -28.42 -44.72
CA PRO A 447 -30.34 -27.38 -45.40
C PRO A 447 -31.00 -26.01 -45.20
N PHE A 448 -30.16 -24.97 -45.10
CA PHE A 448 -30.61 -23.58 -45.02
C PHE A 448 -31.30 -23.17 -46.33
N VAL A 449 -32.58 -22.79 -46.24
CA VAL A 449 -33.30 -22.12 -47.33
C VAL A 449 -33.36 -20.63 -46.97
N LEU A 450 -32.88 -19.76 -47.86
CA LEU A 450 -33.11 -18.33 -47.71
C LEU A 450 -34.57 -18.03 -48.07
N ASP A 451 -35.35 -17.58 -47.09
CA ASP A 451 -36.67 -17.02 -47.34
C ASP A 451 -36.53 -15.57 -47.82
N ALA A 452 -36.25 -15.44 -49.12
CA ALA A 452 -36.08 -14.15 -49.77
C ALA A 452 -37.43 -13.65 -50.30
N ASN A 453 -38.14 -12.83 -49.52
CA ASN A 453 -39.04 -11.77 -50.02
C ASN A 453 -39.66 -10.92 -48.90
N LEU A 454 -39.14 -9.70 -48.68
CA LEU A 454 -39.95 -8.51 -48.31
C LEU A 454 -39.15 -7.19 -48.40
N SER A 455 -38.43 -6.99 -49.50
CA SER A 455 -37.71 -5.73 -49.80
C SER A 455 -38.49 -4.87 -50.81
N GLY A 456 -39.22 -3.88 -50.29
CA GLY A 456 -39.64 -2.74 -51.11
C GLY A 456 -38.43 -1.87 -51.50
N PRO A 457 -38.37 -1.28 -52.70
CA PRO A 457 -37.21 -0.50 -53.13
C PRO A 457 -37.13 0.84 -52.38
N ILE A 458 -36.13 0.98 -51.51
CA ILE A 458 -35.77 2.28 -50.91
C ILE A 458 -34.95 3.06 -51.94
N VAL A 459 -35.58 4.09 -52.52
CA VAL A 459 -34.91 5.01 -53.45
C VAL A 459 -34.00 5.95 -52.65
N VAL A 460 -32.73 6.06 -53.08
CA VAL A 460 -31.76 7.00 -52.52
C VAL A 460 -31.89 8.36 -53.22
N PRO A 461 -32.20 9.47 -52.51
CA PRO A 461 -32.16 10.80 -53.09
C PRO A 461 -30.71 11.32 -53.12
N THR A 462 -30.11 11.38 -54.29
CA THR A 462 -28.95 12.24 -54.55
C THR A 462 -29.40 13.70 -54.77
N ALA A 463 -28.49 14.66 -54.59
CA ALA A 463 -28.81 16.08 -54.71
C ALA A 463 -29.12 16.48 -56.17
N SER A 464 -30.06 17.40 -56.35
CA SER A 464 -30.39 18.08 -57.61
C SER A 464 -31.01 19.45 -57.30
N GLU A 465 -31.00 20.35 -58.27
CA GLU A 465 -31.15 21.80 -58.05
C GLU A 465 -32.61 22.31 -58.09
N GLU A 466 -32.71 23.62 -57.87
CA GLU A 466 -33.89 24.47 -57.65
C GLU A 466 -35.05 24.31 -58.64
N HIS A 467 -36.29 24.51 -58.16
CA HIS A 467 -37.11 25.66 -58.59
C HIS A 467 -38.37 25.86 -57.70
N SER A 468 -39.07 26.98 -57.90
CA SER A 468 -40.02 27.59 -56.96
C SER A 468 -41.50 27.52 -57.40
N ALA A 469 -42.41 27.37 -56.43
CA ALA A 469 -43.79 27.87 -56.48
C ALA A 469 -44.42 27.89 -55.07
N GLU A 470 -45.31 28.86 -54.80
CA GLU A 470 -46.07 29.01 -53.54
C GLU A 470 -47.51 28.50 -53.68
N ALA A 471 -48.11 27.89 -52.64
CA ALA A 471 -49.57 27.97 -52.36
C ALA A 471 -50.01 27.37 -51.00
N ASN A 472 -50.25 28.24 -50.02
CA ASN A 472 -51.39 28.25 -49.07
C ASN A 472 -52.05 26.96 -48.46
N GLN A 473 -52.10 26.96 -47.12
CA GLN A 473 -53.28 26.78 -46.24
C GLN A 473 -53.80 25.40 -45.74
N SER A 474 -53.65 25.23 -44.41
CA SER A 474 -54.75 25.03 -43.41
C SER A 474 -55.00 23.66 -42.73
N THR A 475 -54.65 23.63 -41.43
CA THR A 475 -55.40 23.12 -40.24
C THR A 475 -56.12 21.75 -40.19
N LYS A 476 -55.82 21.04 -39.07
CA LYS A 476 -56.62 20.00 -38.35
C LYS A 476 -56.78 18.63 -39.05
N GLY A 477 -56.78 17.49 -38.37
CA GLY A 477 -56.57 17.20 -36.93
C GLY A 477 -57.70 16.35 -36.33
N VAL A 478 -57.43 15.08 -36.00
CA VAL A 478 -58.41 14.09 -35.48
C VAL A 478 -57.73 13.15 -34.48
N ALA A 479 -58.49 12.61 -33.51
CA ALA A 479 -58.05 11.56 -32.59
C ALA A 479 -59.02 10.36 -32.55
N LEU A 480 -58.45 9.21 -32.17
CA LEU A 480 -58.97 7.90 -31.70
C LEU A 480 -60.49 7.62 -31.55
N LYS A 481 -60.81 6.31 -31.62
CA LYS A 481 -62.06 5.72 -31.11
C LYS A 481 -61.82 4.29 -30.56
N GLU A 482 -62.68 3.81 -29.66
CA GLU A 482 -62.45 2.67 -28.75
C GLU A 482 -63.47 1.52 -28.93
N CYS A 483 -63.26 0.41 -28.18
CA CYS A 483 -64.31 -0.40 -27.51
C CYS A 483 -63.64 -1.29 -26.41
N SER A 484 -63.90 -1.10 -25.11
CA SER A 484 -64.99 -1.72 -24.28
C SER A 484 -64.60 -3.10 -23.67
N PRO A 485 -65.16 -3.59 -22.52
CA PRO A 485 -66.40 -3.15 -21.83
C PRO A 485 -66.40 -3.06 -20.27
N LEU A 486 -67.40 -2.33 -19.73
CA LEU A 486 -68.28 -2.54 -18.51
C LEU A 486 -67.73 -3.21 -17.21
N LEU A 487 -68.13 -2.84 -15.97
CA LEU A 487 -69.47 -2.46 -15.43
C LEU A 487 -69.44 -1.39 -14.28
N THR A 488 -70.64 -0.88 -13.96
CA THR A 488 -71.20 -0.06 -12.84
C THR A 488 -70.53 -0.12 -11.43
N GLU A 489 -70.73 0.84 -10.48
CA GLU A 489 -71.82 1.85 -10.31
C GLU A 489 -71.41 3.16 -9.55
N GLU A 490 -72.38 4.02 -9.21
CA GLU A 490 -72.31 5.46 -8.90
C GLU A 490 -72.03 5.87 -7.42
N TYR A 491 -71.42 7.05 -7.17
CA TYR A 491 -72.12 8.31 -6.78
C TYR A 491 -71.20 9.53 -6.53
N ASN A 492 -71.82 10.71 -6.38
CA ASN A 492 -71.21 12.06 -6.43
C ASN A 492 -70.73 12.64 -5.07
N ARG A 493 -69.63 13.43 -5.06
CA ARG A 493 -69.63 14.91 -4.82
C ARG A 493 -68.23 15.58 -4.78
N ARG A 494 -68.20 16.85 -5.19
CA ARG A 494 -67.16 17.91 -4.99
C ARG A 494 -67.80 19.05 -4.16
N PRO A 495 -67.12 20.19 -3.86
CA PRO A 495 -65.79 20.41 -3.25
C PRO A 495 -65.91 21.36 -2.01
N GLY A 496 -64.81 21.91 -1.45
CA GLY A 496 -64.94 23.07 -0.54
C GLY A 496 -63.66 23.52 0.20
N SER A 497 -63.36 24.82 0.15
CA SER A 497 -62.26 25.56 0.80
C SER A 497 -62.68 26.27 2.09
N LEU A 498 -61.75 26.57 3.04
CA LEU A 498 -61.49 27.90 3.67
C LEU A 498 -60.79 27.84 5.07
N GLU A 499 -59.83 28.78 5.27
CA GLU A 499 -59.48 29.59 6.46
C GLU A 499 -59.39 29.07 7.93
N LEU A 500 -58.16 29.17 8.52
CA LEU A 500 -57.75 29.97 9.73
C LEU A 500 -58.48 29.81 11.12
N PRO A 501 -57.99 30.41 12.26
CA PRO A 501 -56.64 30.81 12.73
C PRO A 501 -56.32 30.46 14.24
N LYS A 502 -55.22 31.01 14.80
CA LYS A 502 -54.86 31.15 16.26
C LYS A 502 -54.38 29.85 16.95
N LYS A 503 -53.53 29.82 18.01
CA LYS A 503 -52.82 30.80 18.89
C LYS A 503 -51.60 30.08 19.57
N ASP A 504 -50.68 30.60 20.42
CA ASP A 504 -50.45 31.90 21.09
C ASP A 504 -48.96 32.11 21.54
N ASN A 505 -48.66 33.27 22.16
CA ASN A 505 -47.67 33.65 23.21
C ASN A 505 -46.59 32.66 23.75
N MET A 506 -45.39 33.09 24.21
CA MET A 506 -45.06 34.28 25.05
C MET A 506 -43.85 35.14 24.60
N LYS A 507 -43.57 36.24 25.35
CA LYS A 507 -42.61 37.34 25.04
C LYS A 507 -41.58 37.60 26.15
N GLY A 508 -40.49 38.28 25.81
CA GLY A 508 -39.76 39.23 26.68
C GLY A 508 -38.22 39.13 26.65
N GLY A 509 -37.44 40.22 26.58
CA GLY A 509 -37.77 41.64 26.32
C GLY A 509 -36.65 42.63 26.72
N SER A 510 -36.49 43.73 25.97
CA SER A 510 -35.62 44.94 26.20
C SER A 510 -34.12 44.75 26.49
N LEU A 511 -33.15 45.32 25.73
CA LEU A 511 -32.88 46.71 25.27
C LEU A 511 -32.11 47.59 26.27
N HIS A 512 -30.87 47.95 25.91
CA HIS A 512 -30.30 49.32 25.81
C HIS A 512 -28.91 49.19 25.10
N GLN A 513 -28.70 49.81 23.94
CA GLN A 513 -28.15 51.17 23.70
C GLN A 513 -26.66 51.35 24.09
N GLN A 514 -25.82 52.09 23.34
CA GLN A 514 -25.91 52.58 21.94
C GLN A 514 -24.53 53.16 21.52
N ASN A 515 -24.10 52.98 20.27
CA ASN A 515 -23.69 54.11 19.41
C ASN A 515 -23.48 53.71 17.95
N ASP A 516 -23.79 54.64 17.05
CA ASP A 516 -23.79 54.44 15.60
C ASP A 516 -22.53 54.99 14.91
N GLN A 517 -22.26 54.56 13.67
CA GLN A 517 -22.22 55.48 12.53
C GLN A 517 -22.12 54.79 11.15
N ARG A 518 -23.16 54.99 10.32
CA ARG A 518 -23.15 55.27 8.85
C ARG A 518 -22.60 54.18 7.89
N ASN A 519 -23.17 53.95 6.69
CA ASN A 519 -24.38 54.49 6.04
C ASN A 519 -24.91 53.53 4.95
N MET A 520 -26.19 53.68 4.59
CA MET A 520 -26.85 53.10 3.38
C MET A 520 -26.77 54.10 2.19
N LEU A 521 -27.19 53.88 0.93
CA LEU A 521 -27.98 52.89 0.13
C LEU A 521 -27.41 52.98 -1.34
N PRO A 522 -27.91 52.32 -2.43
CA PRO A 522 -29.01 51.35 -2.59
C PRO A 522 -28.68 50.11 -3.48
N SER A 523 -29.71 49.31 -3.78
CA SER A 523 -29.78 48.29 -4.85
C SER A 523 -30.70 48.73 -6.01
N CYS A 524 -30.99 47.83 -6.98
CA CYS A 524 -31.85 47.94 -8.19
C CYS A 524 -31.08 48.16 -9.51
N GLN A 525 -31.50 47.68 -10.70
CA GLN A 525 -32.57 46.74 -11.12
C GLN A 525 -32.35 46.32 -12.61
N CYS A 526 -33.10 45.33 -13.11
CA CYS A 526 -33.32 45.03 -14.55
C CYS A 526 -32.08 44.53 -15.35
N LEU A 527 -32.20 43.89 -16.52
CA LEU A 527 -33.37 43.36 -17.27
C LEU A 527 -32.94 42.11 -18.09
N SER A 528 -33.89 41.42 -18.70
CA SER A 528 -33.70 40.24 -19.56
C SER A 528 -33.74 40.59 -21.05
N GLN A 529 -32.84 40.02 -21.88
CA GLN A 529 -33.16 39.36 -23.18
C GLN A 529 -31.91 38.79 -23.91
N GLU A 530 -32.17 37.78 -24.75
CA GLU A 530 -31.42 37.27 -25.94
C GLU A 530 -29.91 37.62 -26.07
N ILE A 531 -28.93 36.70 -25.94
CA ILE A 531 -28.67 35.38 -26.57
C ILE A 531 -28.35 35.45 -28.08
N VAL A 532 -27.06 35.24 -28.40
CA VAL A 532 -26.50 34.94 -29.73
C VAL A 532 -25.72 33.62 -29.66
N LYS A 533 -25.63 32.86 -30.75
CA LYS A 533 -25.10 31.47 -30.79
C LYS A 533 -23.89 31.28 -31.73
N GLY A 534 -23.07 30.29 -31.40
CA GLY A 534 -22.05 29.67 -32.28
C GLY A 534 -21.03 28.92 -31.41
N LEU A 535 -20.73 27.62 -31.58
CA LEU A 535 -20.97 26.69 -32.70
C LEU A 535 -21.62 25.37 -32.22
N ASP A 536 -22.50 24.77 -33.03
CA ASP A 536 -22.83 23.33 -32.96
C ASP A 536 -23.52 22.84 -34.27
N ARG A 537 -23.29 21.56 -34.62
CA ARG A 537 -23.99 20.70 -35.62
C ARG A 537 -24.06 21.10 -37.12
N ILE A 538 -24.45 20.08 -37.90
CA ILE A 538 -24.61 20.04 -39.37
C ILE A 538 -26.01 20.54 -39.77
N SER A 539 -26.09 21.54 -40.65
CA SER A 539 -26.78 21.43 -41.96
C SER A 539 -26.57 22.68 -42.85
N LEU A 540 -26.82 22.50 -44.14
CA LEU A 540 -26.88 23.46 -45.27
C LEU A 540 -27.53 24.82 -44.90
N GLN A 541 -27.16 25.99 -45.46
CA GLN A 541 -26.63 26.25 -46.81
C GLN A 541 -25.93 27.64 -46.96
N ASN A 542 -24.98 27.72 -47.90
CA ASN A 542 -24.51 28.88 -48.71
C ASN A 542 -24.35 30.34 -48.19
N SER A 543 -23.09 30.81 -48.32
CA SER A 543 -22.66 32.13 -48.89
C SER A 543 -22.79 33.44 -48.07
N ALA A 544 -21.88 34.44 -48.20
CA ALA A 544 -20.51 34.45 -48.73
C ALA A 544 -19.71 35.74 -48.40
N LYS A 545 -18.37 35.60 -48.39
CA LYS A 545 -17.32 36.58 -48.81
C LYS A 545 -16.93 37.80 -47.92
N ASN A 546 -15.60 38.05 -47.99
CA ASN A 546 -14.89 39.35 -47.90
C ASN A 546 -14.82 40.08 -46.53
N ASP A 547 -13.71 40.74 -46.15
CA ASP A 547 -12.32 40.70 -46.64
C ASP A 547 -11.34 41.38 -45.64
N GLN A 548 -10.02 41.17 -45.80
CA GLN A 548 -8.91 42.12 -45.45
C GLN A 548 -8.72 42.60 -43.97
N HIS A 549 -7.55 43.13 -43.52
CA HIS A 549 -6.12 42.84 -43.80
C HIS A 549 -5.19 43.51 -42.74
N TYR A 550 -3.86 43.34 -42.86
CA TYR A 550 -2.77 43.95 -42.04
C TYR A 550 -2.69 43.51 -40.55
N GLY A 551 -1.54 43.53 -39.85
CA GLY A 551 -0.16 43.96 -40.19
C GLY A 551 0.48 44.78 -39.04
N THR A 552 1.79 44.90 -38.82
CA THR A 552 3.00 44.38 -39.51
C THR A 552 4.27 44.55 -38.62
N GLY A 553 5.14 43.52 -38.52
CA GLY A 553 6.61 43.68 -38.31
C GLY A 553 7.16 44.16 -36.94
N CYS A 554 8.48 44.27 -36.71
CA CYS A 554 9.68 43.72 -37.39
C CYS A 554 10.98 43.91 -36.54
N VAL A 555 12.13 43.35 -36.99
CA VAL A 555 13.56 43.60 -36.56
C VAL A 555 13.98 43.05 -35.16
N VAL A 556 15.04 42.27 -34.89
CA VAL A 556 16.25 41.69 -35.55
C VAL A 556 17.61 42.43 -35.39
N GLU A 557 18.53 41.85 -34.61
CA GLU A 557 20.04 41.76 -34.76
C GLU A 557 20.53 40.68 -33.75
N LYS A 558 21.48 39.74 -33.98
CA LYS A 558 22.92 39.73 -34.42
C LYS A 558 23.94 40.15 -33.33
N GLU A 559 25.14 39.55 -33.20
CA GLU A 559 25.67 38.22 -33.58
C GLU A 559 27.00 37.92 -32.79
N SER A 560 27.65 36.77 -33.05
CA SER A 560 29.03 36.36 -32.67
C SER A 560 29.31 35.83 -31.24
N LYS A 561 30.46 35.17 -30.96
CA LYS A 561 30.99 33.84 -31.42
C LYS A 561 32.45 33.63 -30.94
N ALA A 562 32.73 32.61 -30.12
CA ALA A 562 33.96 31.77 -30.07
C ALA A 562 34.02 30.93 -28.76
N GLY A 563 34.47 29.67 -28.71
CA GLY A 563 34.68 28.69 -29.79
C GLY A 563 35.53 27.47 -29.38
N ILE A 564 35.11 26.25 -29.80
CA ILE A 564 35.94 25.09 -30.24
C ILE A 564 36.81 24.41 -29.14
N THR A 565 36.95 23.07 -28.99
CA THR A 565 36.91 21.87 -29.87
C THR A 565 35.80 20.87 -29.47
N THR A 566 35.12 20.05 -30.31
CA THR A 566 35.31 19.33 -31.60
C THR A 566 35.96 17.94 -31.54
N LEU A 567 35.17 16.91 -31.87
CA LEU A 567 35.50 15.88 -32.89
C LEU A 567 34.23 15.11 -33.34
N ALA A 568 34.22 14.62 -34.60
CA ALA A 568 33.12 13.87 -35.26
C ALA A 568 33.61 12.43 -35.60
N SER A 569 32.97 11.52 -36.37
CA SER A 569 31.74 11.47 -37.20
C SER A 569 31.08 10.06 -37.05
N SER A 570 30.18 9.45 -37.85
CA SER A 570 29.58 9.62 -39.22
C SER A 570 28.15 9.00 -39.17
N LYS A 571 27.13 9.21 -40.03
CA LYS A 571 26.94 9.41 -41.50
C LYS A 571 27.05 8.12 -42.37
N PRO A 572 26.23 7.95 -43.44
CA PRO A 572 24.76 8.21 -43.57
C PRO A 572 24.01 7.17 -44.48
N CYS A 573 22.69 7.35 -44.73
CA CYS A 573 21.91 6.97 -45.94
C CYS A 573 20.40 7.28 -45.72
N GLU A 574 19.51 7.49 -46.71
CA GLU A 574 19.62 8.24 -47.98
C GLU A 574 18.21 8.75 -48.45
N HIS A 575 18.05 9.24 -49.68
CA HIS A 575 16.95 10.16 -50.07
C HIS A 575 15.65 9.55 -50.67
N VAL A 576 14.50 9.98 -50.11
CA VAL A 576 13.34 10.66 -50.76
C VAL A 576 12.79 10.20 -52.13
N SER A 577 11.45 10.04 -52.21
CA SER A 577 10.62 10.47 -53.36
C SER A 577 9.13 10.64 -52.97
N PRO A 578 8.41 11.69 -53.43
CA PRO A 578 7.00 11.93 -53.11
C PRO A 578 6.02 11.81 -54.30
N CYS A 579 4.80 11.36 -54.02
CA CYS A 579 3.55 11.54 -54.79
C CYS A 579 2.39 11.45 -53.76
N GLY A 580 1.18 11.98 -53.95
CA GLY A 580 0.52 12.52 -55.15
C GLY A 580 -0.93 12.01 -55.12
N GLY A 581 -1.86 12.80 -54.57
CA GLY A 581 -3.12 12.27 -54.01
C GLY A 581 -4.35 12.31 -54.94
N SER A 582 -5.33 11.46 -54.64
CA SER A 582 -6.71 11.55 -55.17
C SER A 582 -7.71 10.75 -54.31
N ILE A 583 -8.75 11.44 -53.83
CA ILE A 583 -10.18 11.06 -53.70
C ILE A 583 -10.60 9.74 -52.98
N PHE A 584 -11.72 9.82 -52.25
CA PHE A 584 -12.44 8.70 -51.63
C PHE A 584 -13.06 7.74 -52.66
N GLU A 585 -13.06 6.43 -52.38
CA GLU A 585 -14.26 5.62 -52.57
C GLU A 585 -14.30 4.46 -51.54
N GLY A 586 -15.50 3.95 -51.23
CA GLY A 586 -15.73 3.05 -50.10
C GLY A 586 -15.67 1.56 -50.46
N SER A 587 -15.02 0.75 -49.63
CA SER A 587 -15.11 -0.72 -49.69
C SER A 587 -14.84 -1.36 -48.33
N SER A 588 -15.60 -2.40 -47.98
CA SER A 588 -15.41 -3.19 -46.76
C SER A 588 -14.15 -4.07 -46.87
N VAL A 589 -13.12 -3.77 -46.08
CA VAL A 589 -11.85 -4.52 -46.14
C VAL A 589 -11.95 -5.81 -45.33
N GLN A 590 -12.11 -6.92 -46.04
CA GLN A 590 -12.02 -8.27 -45.53
C GLN A 590 -10.60 -8.55 -45.01
N LEU A 591 -10.43 -8.96 -43.75
CA LEU A 591 -9.11 -9.12 -43.15
C LEU A 591 -8.40 -10.36 -43.72
N GLY A 592 -7.40 -10.13 -44.58
CA GLY A 592 -6.68 -11.19 -45.29
C GLY A 592 -5.77 -12.03 -44.39
N LYS A 593 -5.72 -13.35 -44.62
CA LYS A 593 -4.71 -14.23 -44.03
C LYS A 593 -3.32 -13.81 -44.50
N LEU A 594 -2.42 -13.50 -43.57
CA LEU A 594 -0.99 -13.44 -43.84
C LEU A 594 -0.34 -14.77 -43.42
N CYS A 595 0.09 -15.55 -44.41
CA CYS A 595 0.94 -16.71 -44.17
C CYS A 595 2.42 -16.25 -44.14
N CYS A 596 3.16 -16.63 -43.11
CA CYS A 596 4.60 -16.38 -43.01
C CYS A 596 5.36 -17.71 -42.96
N THR A 597 5.71 -18.25 -44.13
CA THR A 597 6.74 -19.30 -44.27
C THR A 597 8.12 -18.65 -44.20
N GLY A 598 9.00 -19.13 -43.32
CA GLY A 598 10.28 -18.48 -43.06
C GLY A 598 11.32 -19.39 -42.42
N VAL A 599 11.84 -20.32 -43.23
CA VAL A 599 13.25 -20.74 -43.34
C VAL A 599 13.97 -21.20 -42.06
N ASP A 600 14.33 -22.49 -42.07
CA ASP A 600 15.16 -23.15 -41.07
C ASP A 600 16.62 -22.64 -41.04
N SER A 601 17.30 -22.86 -39.92
CA SER A 601 18.76 -22.81 -39.83
C SER A 601 19.25 -23.79 -38.75
N GLU A 602 19.94 -24.82 -39.23
CA GLU A 602 20.82 -25.74 -38.50
C GLU A 602 21.85 -24.95 -37.64
N GLU A 603 22.48 -25.48 -36.58
CA GLU A 603 22.50 -26.83 -35.98
C GLU A 603 23.05 -26.71 -34.53
N GLU A 604 22.68 -27.61 -33.62
CA GLU A 604 23.59 -28.28 -32.66
C GLU A 604 22.82 -29.32 -31.83
N GLU A 605 23.32 -30.56 -31.79
CA GLU A 605 22.74 -31.65 -31.01
C GLU A 605 23.21 -31.64 -29.54
N ASP A 606 22.32 -31.96 -28.60
CA ASP A 606 22.67 -32.98 -27.60
C ASP A 606 21.42 -33.77 -27.15
N SER A 607 21.62 -35.03 -26.76
CA SER A 607 20.59 -36.05 -26.75
C SER A 607 20.17 -36.49 -25.34
N ARG A 608 18.85 -36.62 -25.12
CA ARG A 608 18.23 -37.65 -24.26
C ARG A 608 16.71 -37.70 -24.40
N SER A 609 16.18 -38.91 -24.36
CA SER A 609 14.76 -39.22 -24.55
C SER A 609 14.04 -39.43 -23.21
N SER A 610 12.81 -38.90 -23.11
CA SER A 610 11.80 -39.42 -22.18
C SER A 610 10.38 -38.99 -22.58
N SER A 611 9.54 -39.97 -22.90
CA SER A 611 8.05 -39.96 -22.88
C SER A 611 7.29 -38.72 -23.39
N SER A 612 6.49 -38.93 -24.44
CA SER A 612 5.39 -38.04 -24.83
C SER A 612 4.40 -37.80 -23.69
N GLY A 613 4.18 -36.53 -23.37
CA GLY A 613 3.07 -36.07 -22.54
C GLY A 613 2.37 -34.91 -23.25
N GLU A 614 1.10 -35.07 -23.61
CA GLU A 614 0.33 -34.07 -24.35
C GLU A 614 -0.01 -32.87 -23.45
N HIS A 615 0.88 -31.88 -23.42
CA HIS A 615 0.60 -30.59 -22.79
C HIS A 615 -0.39 -29.79 -23.65
N ALA A 616 -1.67 -30.11 -23.50
CA ALA A 616 -2.81 -29.40 -24.05
C ALA A 616 -2.72 -27.90 -23.71
N THR A 617 -2.13 -27.14 -24.62
CA THR A 617 -1.97 -25.70 -24.48
C THR A 617 -3.30 -25.06 -24.80
N LEU A 618 -4.00 -24.57 -23.76
CA LEU A 618 -5.22 -23.79 -23.91
C LEU A 618 -4.94 -22.57 -24.79
N GLN A 619 -5.29 -22.70 -26.07
CA GLN A 619 -5.26 -21.64 -27.05
C GLN A 619 -6.36 -20.65 -26.67
N VAL A 620 -5.99 -19.38 -26.44
CA VAL A 620 -6.98 -18.33 -26.18
C VAL A 620 -7.79 -18.19 -27.46
N CYS A 621 -9.11 -18.37 -27.37
CA CYS A 621 -9.98 -18.24 -28.52
C CYS A 621 -10.04 -16.77 -28.98
N ASP A 622 -9.88 -16.55 -30.28
CA ASP A 622 -10.11 -15.25 -30.92
C ASP A 622 -11.62 -14.94 -30.95
N VAL A 623 -12.16 -14.57 -29.80
CA VAL A 623 -13.52 -14.03 -29.68
C VAL A 623 -13.47 -12.57 -30.15
N SER A 624 -14.29 -12.22 -31.14
CA SER A 624 -14.44 -10.83 -31.60
C SER A 624 -14.85 -9.91 -30.44
N PRO A 625 -14.49 -8.61 -30.45
CA PRO A 625 -14.77 -7.71 -29.33
C PRO A 625 -16.25 -7.74 -28.91
N VAL A 626 -16.52 -8.28 -27.73
CA VAL A 626 -17.88 -8.47 -27.17
C VAL A 626 -18.50 -7.14 -26.69
N HIS A 627 -17.83 -6.01 -26.94
CA HIS A 627 -18.27 -4.69 -26.52
C HIS A 627 -19.24 -4.08 -27.53
N ASP A 628 -20.36 -3.55 -27.02
CA ASP A 628 -21.46 -3.02 -27.81
C ASP A 628 -21.84 -1.64 -27.26
N CYS A 629 -21.60 -0.59 -28.04
CA CYS A 629 -21.65 0.80 -27.58
C CYS A 629 -23.09 1.26 -27.26
N ASP A 630 -24.06 0.86 -28.10
CA ASP A 630 -25.47 1.25 -27.93
C ASP A 630 -26.14 0.45 -26.81
N LEU A 631 -25.84 -0.85 -26.71
CA LEU A 631 -26.25 -1.68 -25.58
C LEU A 631 -25.62 -1.20 -24.27
N TYR A 632 -24.35 -0.75 -24.29
CA TYR A 632 -23.72 -0.13 -23.12
C TYR A 632 -24.46 1.14 -22.68
N LEU A 633 -24.87 2.01 -23.62
CA LEU A 633 -25.70 3.19 -23.28
C LEU A 633 -27.10 2.83 -22.78
N GLU A 634 -27.73 1.75 -23.26
CA GLU A 634 -28.96 1.22 -22.65
C GLU A 634 -28.70 0.81 -21.19
N MET A 635 -27.55 0.19 -20.91
CA MET A 635 -27.20 -0.24 -19.56
C MET A 635 -26.92 0.94 -18.63
N VAL A 636 -26.17 1.96 -19.06
CA VAL A 636 -25.88 3.17 -18.28
C VAL A 636 -27.16 3.92 -17.90
N LYS A 637 -28.09 4.12 -18.83
CA LYS A 637 -29.40 4.77 -18.57
C LYS A 637 -30.22 4.05 -17.48
N ASN A 638 -29.94 2.78 -17.23
CA ASN A 638 -30.57 1.93 -16.22
C ASN A 638 -29.63 1.63 -15.02
N THR A 639 -28.57 2.41 -14.83
CA THR A 639 -27.64 2.33 -13.68
C THR A 639 -27.89 3.50 -12.73
N LYS A 640 -28.13 3.22 -11.45
CA LYS A 640 -28.34 4.25 -10.41
C LYS A 640 -27.05 4.52 -9.66
N SER A 641 -26.57 5.77 -9.72
CA SER A 641 -25.42 6.29 -8.98
C SER A 641 -25.89 7.33 -7.95
N ILE A 642 -25.17 7.46 -6.83
CA ILE A 642 -25.48 8.44 -5.77
C ILE A 642 -25.21 9.89 -6.21
N PRO A 643 -24.12 10.22 -6.93
CA PRO A 643 -23.88 11.57 -7.45
C PRO A 643 -24.50 11.83 -8.84
N GLU A 644 -25.44 10.99 -9.30
CA GLU A 644 -26.21 11.14 -10.54
C GLU A 644 -25.38 11.55 -11.77
N TYR A 645 -24.32 10.77 -12.06
CA TYR A 645 -23.38 11.04 -13.15
C TYR A 645 -24.07 11.22 -14.51
N SER A 646 -23.81 12.36 -15.15
CA SER A 646 -24.35 12.72 -16.48
C SER A 646 -23.43 12.36 -17.65
N GLU A 647 -22.20 11.93 -17.38
CA GLU A 647 -21.15 11.71 -18.36
C GLU A 647 -20.68 10.25 -18.36
N VAL A 648 -20.11 9.82 -19.50
CA VAL A 648 -19.59 8.47 -19.71
C VAL A 648 -18.14 8.57 -20.17
N ALA A 649 -17.24 7.87 -19.48
CA ALA A 649 -15.83 7.84 -19.84
C ALA A 649 -15.63 7.13 -21.19
N TYR A 650 -14.84 7.74 -22.08
CA TYR A 650 -14.55 7.20 -23.41
C TYR A 650 -14.11 5.71 -23.43
N PRO A 651 -13.23 5.22 -22.51
CA PRO A 651 -12.74 3.84 -22.54
C PRO A 651 -13.79 2.79 -22.17
N ASP A 652 -14.90 3.21 -21.57
CA ASP A 652 -16.03 2.35 -21.21
C ASP A 652 -17.17 2.46 -22.24
N TYR A 653 -17.38 3.61 -22.87
CA TYR A 653 -18.35 3.73 -23.99
C TYR A 653 -17.90 2.96 -25.24
N PHE A 654 -16.68 3.22 -25.72
CA PHE A 654 -16.13 2.52 -26.90
C PHE A 654 -15.49 1.17 -26.58
N GLY A 655 -15.25 0.88 -25.30
CA GLY A 655 -14.49 -0.27 -24.86
C GLY A 655 -13.01 -0.17 -25.19
N HIS A 656 -12.31 -1.29 -25.01
CA HIS A 656 -10.86 -1.36 -25.17
C HIS A 656 -10.36 -2.78 -25.44
N ILE A 657 -9.17 -2.88 -26.05
CA ILE A 657 -8.46 -4.13 -26.34
C ILE A 657 -7.19 -4.25 -25.48
N PRO A 658 -6.69 -5.47 -25.23
CA PRO A 658 -5.36 -5.67 -24.65
C PRO A 658 -4.26 -5.05 -25.51
N PRO A 659 -3.15 -4.56 -24.92
CA PRO A 659 -2.00 -4.11 -25.71
C PRO A 659 -1.40 -5.28 -26.53
N PRO A 660 -0.95 -5.04 -27.79
CA PRO A 660 -0.42 -6.09 -28.67
C PRO A 660 1.02 -6.51 -28.31
N PHE A 661 1.54 -6.08 -27.16
CA PHE A 661 2.88 -6.36 -26.65
C PHE A 661 2.80 -6.66 -25.15
N LYS A 662 3.75 -7.46 -24.65
CA LYS A 662 3.83 -7.78 -23.23
C LYS A 662 4.41 -6.64 -22.42
N GLU A 663 3.85 -6.40 -21.23
CA GLU A 663 4.32 -5.34 -20.34
C GLU A 663 5.14 -5.91 -19.17
N PRO A 664 6.48 -5.68 -19.12
CA PRO A 664 7.31 -6.10 -17.99
C PRO A 664 7.01 -5.30 -16.73
N ILE A 665 7.21 -5.94 -15.57
CA ILE A 665 7.14 -5.25 -14.27
C ILE A 665 8.31 -4.26 -14.17
N LEU A 666 8.01 -2.99 -13.84
CA LEU A 666 8.99 -1.90 -13.87
C LEU A 666 10.12 -2.07 -12.84
N GLU A 667 11.38 -1.99 -13.28
CA GLU A 667 12.52 -1.97 -12.36
C GLU A 667 12.60 -0.62 -11.61
N ARG A 668 12.53 -0.68 -10.28
CA ARG A 668 12.57 0.52 -9.43
C ARG A 668 13.99 1.07 -9.31
N ARG A 669 14.21 2.26 -9.91
CA ARG A 669 15.46 3.02 -9.75
C ARG A 669 15.78 3.29 -8.28
N TYR A 670 17.04 3.05 -7.90
CA TYR A 670 17.54 3.33 -6.55
C TYR A 670 17.47 4.83 -6.24
N GLY A 671 17.18 5.19 -4.98
CA GLY A 671 17.25 6.57 -4.50
C GLY A 671 16.05 7.47 -4.82
N VAL A 672 15.12 7.10 -5.72
CA VAL A 672 13.96 7.92 -6.11
C VAL A 672 13.20 8.48 -4.90
N GLN A 673 12.91 7.64 -3.90
CA GLN A 673 12.20 8.05 -2.69
C GLN A 673 12.93 9.14 -1.89
N ARG A 674 14.28 9.07 -1.80
CA ARG A 674 15.11 10.12 -1.18
C ARG A 674 15.05 11.42 -2.00
N THR A 675 15.02 11.34 -3.33
CA THR A 675 14.83 12.51 -4.20
C THR A 675 13.48 13.18 -3.97
N LYS A 676 12.37 12.42 -3.92
CA LYS A 676 11.02 12.97 -3.66
C LYS A 676 10.91 13.57 -2.25
N ILE A 677 11.49 12.92 -1.23
CA ILE A 677 11.62 13.48 0.13
C ILE A 677 12.37 14.83 0.11
N CYS A 678 13.46 14.94 -0.65
CA CYS A 678 14.17 16.22 -0.80
C CYS A 678 13.32 17.28 -1.52
N GLN A 679 12.53 16.90 -2.53
CA GLN A 679 11.61 17.81 -3.23
C GLN A 679 10.48 18.31 -2.32
N ASP A 680 9.91 17.46 -1.46
CA ASP A 680 8.91 17.91 -0.47
C ASP A 680 9.51 18.84 0.59
N ILE A 681 10.75 18.59 1.02
CA ILE A 681 11.52 19.51 1.89
C ILE A 681 11.82 20.84 1.18
N GLU A 682 12.09 20.81 -0.12
CA GLU A 682 12.31 22.00 -0.94
C GLU A 682 11.04 22.87 -1.03
N ARG A 683 9.83 22.28 -1.18
CA ARG A 683 8.55 23.02 -1.14
C ARG A 683 8.42 23.86 0.15
N LEU A 684 8.90 23.35 1.28
CA LEU A 684 8.86 24.05 2.57
C LEU A 684 9.91 25.18 2.69
N ILE A 685 11.05 25.06 2.01
CA ILE A 685 12.17 26.01 2.11
C ILE A 685 12.07 27.16 1.09
N TYR A 686 11.46 26.89 -0.07
CA TYR A 686 11.38 27.80 -1.22
C TYR A 686 9.91 28.02 -1.62
N GLN A 687 9.19 28.75 -0.76
CA GLN A 687 7.76 29.05 -0.94
C GLN A 687 7.44 29.85 -2.22
N ASN A 688 8.41 30.60 -2.74
CA ASN A 688 8.25 31.42 -3.96
C ASN A 688 7.90 30.61 -5.21
N ASP A 689 8.20 29.31 -5.24
CA ASP A 689 7.93 28.43 -6.39
C ASP A 689 6.55 27.74 -6.31
N ILE A 690 5.77 28.02 -5.26
CA ILE A 690 4.50 27.35 -4.96
C ILE A 690 3.33 28.18 -5.50
N ILE A 691 2.42 27.51 -6.21
CA ILE A 691 1.22 28.10 -6.83
C ILE A 691 -0.04 27.89 -5.95
N ASP A 692 -0.15 26.72 -5.32
CA ASP A 692 -1.26 26.29 -4.44
C ASP A 692 -2.68 26.53 -4.99
N ARG A 693 -2.86 26.37 -6.30
CA ARG A 693 -4.14 26.61 -6.98
C ARG A 693 -4.99 25.35 -7.06
N VAL A 694 -6.20 25.38 -6.52
CA VAL A 694 -7.23 24.34 -6.80
C VAL A 694 -7.60 24.39 -8.28
N VAL A 695 -7.55 23.24 -8.96
CA VAL A 695 -7.90 23.09 -10.40
C VAL A 695 -9.05 22.11 -10.63
N TYR A 696 -9.47 21.37 -9.59
CA TYR A 696 -10.65 20.51 -9.58
C TYR A 696 -11.11 20.32 -8.13
N ASP A 697 -12.41 20.36 -7.88
CA ASP A 697 -12.99 20.21 -6.54
C ASP A 697 -14.41 19.64 -6.61
N LEU A 698 -14.64 18.45 -6.03
CA LEU A 698 -15.99 17.88 -5.89
C LEU A 698 -16.78 18.49 -4.73
N ASP A 699 -16.12 19.06 -3.72
CA ASP A 699 -16.79 19.68 -2.56
C ASP A 699 -17.45 21.02 -2.92
N ASN A 700 -17.15 21.60 -4.10
CA ASN A 700 -17.69 22.86 -4.58
C ASN A 700 -18.39 22.69 -5.94
N SER A 701 -19.72 22.56 -5.91
CA SER A 701 -20.57 22.45 -7.12
C SER A 701 -20.51 23.69 -8.03
N SER A 702 -20.07 24.84 -7.52
CA SER A 702 -19.91 26.09 -8.28
C SER A 702 -18.47 26.33 -8.77
N PHE A 703 -17.60 25.31 -8.73
CA PHE A 703 -16.22 25.43 -9.19
C PHE A 703 -16.14 25.53 -10.72
N SER A 704 -15.82 26.71 -11.24
CA SER A 704 -15.49 26.94 -12.64
C SER A 704 -14.10 26.40 -12.97
N VAL A 705 -13.99 25.49 -13.93
CA VAL A 705 -12.70 24.97 -14.42
C VAL A 705 -11.88 26.13 -15.03
N PRO A 706 -10.60 26.32 -14.65
CA PRO A 706 -9.76 27.37 -15.24
C PRO A 706 -9.67 27.28 -16.77
N GLU A 707 -9.88 28.41 -17.47
CA GLU A 707 -9.79 28.48 -18.93
C GLU A 707 -8.36 28.65 -19.47
N GLU A 708 -7.38 28.83 -18.57
CA GLU A 708 -5.95 28.97 -18.92
C GLU A 708 -5.40 27.77 -19.70
N ALA A 709 -4.87 28.01 -20.90
CA ALA A 709 -4.26 27.01 -21.79
C ALA A 709 -2.91 26.41 -21.31
N ASP A 710 -2.49 26.69 -20.07
CA ASP A 710 -1.28 26.16 -19.42
C ASP A 710 -1.60 25.25 -18.21
N VAL A 711 -2.87 24.90 -18.00
CA VAL A 711 -3.35 24.16 -16.81
C VAL A 711 -4.01 22.84 -17.22
N LEU A 712 -3.69 21.76 -16.50
CA LEU A 712 -4.38 20.49 -16.67
C LEU A 712 -5.80 20.56 -16.10
N LYS A 713 -6.77 20.10 -16.89
CA LYS A 713 -8.16 19.92 -16.49
C LYS A 713 -8.37 18.47 -16.06
N PHE A 714 -9.26 18.24 -15.09
CA PHE A 714 -9.52 16.92 -14.50
C PHE A 714 -11.03 16.67 -14.40
N ASN A 715 -11.45 15.41 -14.46
CA ASN A 715 -12.83 14.98 -14.26
C ASN A 715 -12.91 13.57 -13.65
N SER A 716 -13.96 13.30 -12.88
CA SER A 716 -14.28 11.98 -12.30
C SER A 716 -15.79 11.71 -12.22
N LYS A 717 -16.63 12.52 -12.88
CA LYS A 717 -18.10 12.47 -12.78
C LYS A 717 -18.75 11.44 -13.72
N PHE A 718 -18.23 10.21 -13.68
CA PHE A 718 -18.67 9.07 -14.50
C PHE A 718 -18.62 7.76 -13.70
N GLU A 719 -19.25 6.70 -14.22
CA GLU A 719 -19.34 5.40 -13.53
C GLU A 719 -17.94 4.85 -13.13
N SER A 720 -17.81 4.37 -11.90
CA SER A 720 -16.54 3.94 -11.28
C SER A 720 -15.45 5.03 -11.11
N GLY A 721 -15.73 6.29 -11.47
CA GLY A 721 -14.81 7.42 -11.27
C GLY A 721 -14.50 7.67 -9.80
N ASN A 722 -13.22 7.93 -9.48
CA ASN A 722 -12.80 8.39 -8.15
C ASN A 722 -11.58 9.32 -8.26
N LEU A 723 -11.86 10.59 -7.95
CA LEU A 723 -10.94 11.69 -7.64
C LEU A 723 -11.80 12.79 -6.99
N ARG A 724 -11.39 13.35 -5.86
CA ARG A 724 -12.15 14.38 -5.13
C ARG A 724 -11.66 15.79 -5.41
N LYS A 725 -10.35 16.02 -5.32
CA LYS A 725 -9.77 17.36 -5.39
C LYS A 725 -8.37 17.32 -5.98
N VAL A 726 -8.00 18.37 -6.71
CA VAL A 726 -6.67 18.53 -7.31
C VAL A 726 -6.15 19.95 -7.09
N ILE A 727 -4.90 20.05 -6.65
CA ILE A 727 -4.21 21.32 -6.40
C ILE A 727 -2.91 21.35 -7.21
N GLN A 728 -2.77 22.34 -8.08
CA GLN A 728 -1.54 22.67 -8.80
C GLN A 728 -0.55 23.33 -7.82
N ILE A 729 0.41 22.54 -7.32
CA ILE A 729 1.41 23.00 -6.34
C ILE A 729 2.56 23.72 -7.02
N ARG A 730 3.00 23.26 -8.20
CA ARG A 730 3.95 23.97 -9.09
C ARG A 730 3.49 23.82 -10.54
N LYS A 731 4.11 24.53 -11.49
CA LYS A 731 3.63 24.64 -12.89
C LYS A 731 3.17 23.30 -13.51
N ASN A 732 3.98 22.24 -13.39
CA ASN A 732 3.68 20.90 -13.92
C ASN A 732 3.50 19.85 -12.80
N GLU A 733 3.05 20.24 -11.61
CA GLU A 733 3.08 19.42 -10.40
C GLU A 733 1.76 19.55 -9.63
N TYR A 734 1.04 18.44 -9.50
CA TYR A 734 -0.32 18.40 -8.99
C TYR A 734 -0.41 17.42 -7.81
N ASP A 735 -0.92 17.88 -6.68
CA ASP A 735 -1.30 17.03 -5.54
C ASP A 735 -2.79 16.69 -5.67
N LEU A 736 -3.09 15.38 -5.65
CA LEU A 736 -4.39 14.77 -5.94
C LEU A 736 -4.93 14.12 -4.67
N ILE A 737 -6.23 14.21 -4.46
CA ILE A 737 -6.92 13.67 -3.29
C ILE A 737 -8.06 12.79 -3.78
N LEU A 738 -8.05 11.51 -3.39
CA LEU A 738 -9.12 10.56 -3.69
C LEU A 738 -10.34 10.82 -2.78
N ASN A 739 -11.52 10.46 -3.25
CA ASN A 739 -12.69 10.38 -2.37
C ASN A 739 -12.61 9.11 -1.51
N SER A 740 -13.03 9.19 -0.24
CA SER A 740 -13.28 8.00 0.58
C SER A 740 -14.53 7.29 0.11
N ASP A 741 -14.65 6.00 0.44
CA ASP A 741 -15.85 5.22 0.15
C ASP A 741 -17.10 5.89 0.75
N ILE A 742 -18.24 5.80 0.07
CA ILE A 742 -19.49 6.43 0.53
C ILE A 742 -19.85 5.94 1.94
N ASN A 743 -20.26 6.87 2.80
CA ASN A 743 -20.49 6.68 4.23
C ASN A 743 -19.24 6.21 5.02
N SER A 744 -18.04 6.46 4.51
CA SER A 744 -16.76 6.22 5.17
C SER A 744 -15.85 7.45 5.12
N ASN A 745 -14.83 7.44 5.98
CA ASN A 745 -13.68 8.36 6.03
C ASN A 745 -12.34 7.62 5.77
N HIS A 746 -12.42 6.41 5.20
CA HIS A 746 -11.32 5.48 4.96
C HIS A 746 -11.31 4.93 3.51
N TYR A 747 -10.38 4.00 3.25
CA TYR A 747 -10.24 3.13 2.07
C TYR A 747 -9.69 3.79 0.80
N HIS A 748 -8.92 4.87 0.95
CA HIS A 748 -8.27 5.59 -0.15
C HIS A 748 -7.22 4.76 -0.91
N GLN A 749 -7.61 4.15 -2.04
CA GLN A 749 -6.70 3.37 -2.90
C GLN A 749 -7.12 3.26 -4.37
N TRP A 750 -8.41 3.08 -4.68
CA TRP A 750 -8.92 3.08 -6.05
C TRP A 750 -8.92 4.51 -6.61
N PHE A 751 -8.51 4.66 -7.86
CA PHE A 751 -8.62 5.92 -8.60
C PHE A 751 -8.97 5.63 -10.04
N TYR A 752 -9.86 6.46 -10.59
CA TYR A 752 -10.21 6.51 -12.01
C TYR A 752 -10.64 7.94 -12.34
N PHE A 753 -9.88 8.62 -13.18
CA PHE A 753 -10.12 10.02 -13.53
C PHE A 753 -9.60 10.37 -14.92
N GLU A 754 -10.20 11.38 -15.52
CA GLU A 754 -9.79 12.00 -16.78
C GLU A 754 -8.78 13.14 -16.52
N VAL A 755 -7.88 13.35 -17.48
CA VAL A 755 -6.96 14.50 -17.57
C VAL A 755 -6.97 15.02 -19.01
N SER A 756 -7.10 16.33 -19.19
CA SER A 756 -7.01 17.00 -20.50
C SER A 756 -6.27 18.34 -20.39
N GLY A 757 -6.02 19.02 -21.52
CA GLY A 757 -5.26 20.29 -21.56
C GLY A 757 -3.73 20.14 -21.49
N MET A 758 -3.21 18.93 -21.70
CA MET A 758 -1.77 18.64 -21.65
C MET A 758 -1.00 19.14 -22.88
N LYS A 759 0.28 19.43 -22.66
CA LYS A 759 1.27 19.76 -23.70
C LYS A 759 2.28 18.62 -23.90
N THR A 760 2.62 18.36 -25.16
CA THR A 760 3.57 17.31 -25.57
C THR A 760 4.97 17.52 -25.01
N GLY A 761 5.67 16.42 -24.72
CA GLY A 761 7.09 16.45 -24.32
C GLY A 761 7.38 17.05 -22.94
N ILE A 762 6.36 17.57 -22.24
CA ILE A 762 6.46 18.06 -20.86
C ILE A 762 6.12 16.92 -19.89
N GLY A 763 6.98 16.73 -18.89
CA GLY A 763 6.72 15.82 -17.78
C GLY A 763 5.85 16.48 -16.71
N TYR A 764 4.67 15.91 -16.45
CA TYR A 764 3.74 16.32 -15.40
C TYR A 764 3.84 15.34 -14.23
N ARG A 765 4.00 15.84 -13.01
CA ARG A 765 4.05 15.02 -11.78
C ARG A 765 2.71 15.03 -11.07
N PHE A 766 2.16 13.85 -10.86
CA PHE A 766 0.96 13.62 -10.07
C PHE A 766 1.36 13.01 -8.73
N ASN A 767 0.85 13.55 -7.63
CA ASN A 767 1.09 13.06 -6.27
C ASN A 767 -0.26 12.78 -5.60
N ILE A 768 -0.71 11.53 -5.51
CA ILE A 768 -1.95 11.22 -4.76
C ILE A 768 -1.58 11.13 -3.28
N ILE A 769 -2.08 12.05 -2.44
CA ILE A 769 -1.52 12.35 -1.10
C ILE A 769 -2.26 11.70 0.09
N ASN A 770 -3.43 11.11 -0.11
CA ASN A 770 -4.25 10.53 0.97
C ASN A 770 -4.27 9.00 1.02
N CYS A 771 -3.27 8.31 0.45
CA CYS A 771 -3.21 6.84 0.55
C CYS A 771 -2.91 6.39 2.00
N GLU A 772 -3.41 5.21 2.38
CA GLU A 772 -3.46 4.80 3.80
C GLU A 772 -2.46 3.72 4.23
N LYS A 773 -2.10 2.80 3.33
CA LYS A 773 -1.36 1.56 3.64
C LYS A 773 0.11 1.86 3.95
N SER A 774 0.76 1.03 4.75
CA SER A 774 2.19 1.17 5.08
C SER A 774 3.12 1.12 3.85
N ASN A 775 2.69 0.40 2.80
CA ASN A 775 3.46 0.10 1.60
C ASN A 775 2.53 -0.24 0.42
N SER A 776 3.04 -0.25 -0.82
CA SER A 776 2.24 -0.53 -2.03
C SER A 776 3.07 -1.18 -3.14
N GLN A 777 2.44 -1.92 -4.05
CA GLN A 777 3.10 -2.56 -5.20
C GLN A 777 3.75 -1.58 -6.18
N PHE A 778 3.44 -0.27 -6.12
CA PHE A 778 4.19 0.77 -6.82
C PHE A 778 5.68 0.83 -6.39
N ASN A 779 6.02 0.38 -5.18
CA ASN A 779 7.41 0.22 -4.73
C ASN A 779 8.10 -1.04 -5.28
N TYR A 780 7.39 -1.89 -6.02
CA TYR A 780 7.81 -3.21 -6.51
C TYR A 780 7.53 -3.43 -8.01
N GLY A 781 7.27 -2.34 -8.74
CA GLY A 781 7.17 -2.31 -10.21
C GLY A 781 5.76 -2.25 -10.79
N MET A 782 4.72 -2.04 -9.97
CA MET A 782 3.40 -1.65 -10.48
C MET A 782 3.47 -0.23 -11.07
N GLN A 783 2.67 -0.01 -12.11
CA GLN A 783 2.50 1.28 -12.79
C GLN A 783 1.02 1.63 -12.89
N PRO A 784 0.63 2.93 -12.83
CA PRO A 784 -0.71 3.36 -13.19
C PRO A 784 -1.00 3.03 -14.66
N LEU A 785 -2.27 2.80 -14.97
CA LEU A 785 -2.71 2.67 -16.35
C LEU A 785 -3.11 4.03 -16.91
N MET A 786 -2.88 4.23 -18.21
CA MET A 786 -3.38 5.35 -18.99
C MET A 786 -4.00 4.87 -20.30
N TYR A 787 -5.14 5.45 -20.66
CA TYR A 787 -5.79 5.33 -21.96
C TYR A 787 -5.76 6.69 -22.65
N SER A 788 -5.36 6.75 -23.93
CA SER A 788 -5.34 7.97 -24.75
C SER A 788 -6.48 7.92 -25.76
N VAL A 789 -7.33 8.94 -25.78
CA VAL A 789 -8.40 9.05 -26.78
C VAL A 789 -7.82 9.27 -28.18
N GLN A 790 -6.72 10.01 -28.33
CA GLN A 790 -6.07 10.16 -29.64
C GLN A 790 -5.46 8.86 -30.18
N GLU A 791 -4.90 7.98 -29.34
CA GLU A 791 -4.48 6.65 -29.82
C GLU A 791 -5.68 5.73 -30.10
N ALA A 792 -6.75 5.81 -29.31
CA ALA A 792 -8.00 5.10 -29.59
C ALA A 792 -8.60 5.47 -30.96
N LEU A 793 -8.64 6.76 -31.27
CA LEU A 793 -9.04 7.30 -32.58
C LEU A 793 -8.09 6.92 -33.74
N ARG A 794 -6.86 6.49 -33.43
CA ARG A 794 -5.90 5.88 -34.38
C ARG A 794 -5.94 4.35 -34.37
N CYS A 795 -7.10 3.78 -34.03
CA CYS A 795 -7.35 2.34 -33.95
C CYS A 795 -6.48 1.59 -32.94
N ARG A 796 -6.05 2.25 -31.85
CA ARG A 796 -5.33 1.64 -30.72
C ARG A 796 -6.04 1.91 -29.39
N PRO A 797 -7.30 1.44 -29.20
CA PRO A 797 -8.05 1.66 -27.97
C PRO A 797 -7.56 0.73 -26.85
N CYS A 798 -6.34 0.94 -26.34
CA CYS A 798 -5.76 0.13 -25.27
C CYS A 798 -5.37 0.95 -24.03
N TRP A 799 -5.51 0.31 -22.88
CA TRP A 799 -4.89 0.77 -21.63
C TRP A 799 -3.41 0.36 -21.62
N THR A 800 -2.53 1.26 -21.20
CA THR A 800 -1.08 1.06 -21.17
C THR A 800 -0.49 1.42 -19.81
N ARG A 801 0.58 0.75 -19.38
CA ARG A 801 1.31 1.06 -18.13
C ARG A 801 2.28 2.21 -18.34
N VAL A 802 2.06 3.31 -17.63
CA VAL A 802 2.82 4.56 -17.81
C VAL A 802 3.51 5.04 -16.53
N GLY A 803 4.24 6.15 -16.64
CA GLY A 803 4.83 6.85 -15.50
C GLY A 803 6.30 6.52 -15.25
N THR A 804 7.05 7.54 -14.87
CA THR A 804 8.45 7.47 -14.45
C THR A 804 8.63 8.03 -13.03
N ASP A 805 9.80 7.79 -12.42
CA ASP A 805 10.16 8.17 -11.05
C ASP A 805 9.09 7.84 -9.99
N ILE A 806 8.46 6.67 -10.17
CA ILE A 806 7.39 6.16 -9.32
C ILE A 806 7.93 5.77 -7.94
N CYS A 807 7.28 6.23 -6.87
CA CYS A 807 7.46 5.64 -5.53
C CYS A 807 6.29 5.93 -4.59
N TYR A 808 6.16 5.08 -3.56
CA TYR A 808 5.15 5.16 -2.51
C TYR A 808 5.80 5.41 -1.14
N TYR A 809 5.41 6.44 -0.39
CA TYR A 809 6.09 6.84 0.84
C TYR A 809 5.22 7.60 1.87
N LYS A 810 5.47 7.36 3.17
CA LYS A 810 4.87 8.10 4.30
C LYS A 810 5.17 9.60 4.17
N ASN A 811 4.12 10.40 4.06
CA ASN A 811 4.19 11.85 3.83
C ASN A 811 3.99 12.63 5.15
N HIS A 812 3.65 13.92 5.07
CA HIS A 812 3.53 14.81 6.22
C HIS A 812 2.07 15.13 6.62
N PHE A 813 1.08 14.64 5.86
CA PHE A 813 -0.32 14.76 6.20
C PHE A 813 -0.65 13.76 7.30
N SER A 814 -1.22 14.25 8.41
CA SER A 814 -1.59 13.42 9.55
C SER A 814 -2.98 12.83 9.37
N ARG A 815 -3.20 11.64 9.93
CA ARG A 815 -4.54 11.07 10.10
C ARG A 815 -5.02 11.44 11.50
N SER A 816 -6.25 11.92 11.66
CA SER A 816 -6.89 11.98 12.99
C SER A 816 -7.00 10.57 13.58
N SER A 817 -7.09 10.44 14.90
CA SER A 817 -7.27 9.12 15.54
C SER A 817 -8.57 8.45 15.10
N ILE A 818 -9.60 9.23 14.79
CA ILE A 818 -10.86 8.78 14.19
C ILE A 818 -10.56 8.17 12.81
N ALA A 819 -9.85 8.90 11.94
CA ALA A 819 -9.40 8.43 10.63
C ALA A 819 -8.32 7.33 10.67
N ALA A 820 -8.12 6.67 11.81
CA ALA A 820 -7.05 5.69 12.03
C ALA A 820 -7.47 4.53 12.98
N GLY A 821 -8.77 4.24 13.14
CA GLY A 821 -9.24 3.15 14.00
C GLY A 821 -8.85 3.35 15.48
N GLY A 822 -8.93 4.59 15.96
CA GLY A 822 -8.47 5.00 17.28
C GLY A 822 -6.95 5.14 17.44
N GLN A 823 -6.13 4.76 16.44
CA GLN A 823 -4.67 4.78 16.57
C GLN A 823 -4.09 6.20 16.44
N LYS A 824 -3.27 6.58 17.42
CA LYS A 824 -2.64 7.91 17.50
C LYS A 824 -1.46 8.06 16.53
N GLY A 825 -1.14 9.30 16.18
CA GLY A 825 0.13 9.68 15.54
C GLY A 825 0.35 9.29 14.06
N LYS A 826 -0.58 8.53 13.44
CA LYS A 826 -0.51 8.04 12.06
C LYS A 826 -0.42 9.17 11.01
N SER A 827 0.00 8.81 9.80
CA SER A 827 0.14 9.72 8.66
C SER A 827 -0.35 9.05 7.39
N TYR A 828 -0.73 9.85 6.40
CA TYR A 828 -1.00 9.39 5.05
C TYR A 828 0.31 9.11 4.28
N TYR A 829 0.15 8.52 3.10
CA TYR A 829 1.19 8.12 2.19
C TYR A 829 0.93 8.72 0.81
N THR A 830 2.01 9.13 0.14
CA THR A 830 1.95 9.64 -1.23
C THR A 830 2.37 8.55 -2.21
N ILE A 831 1.57 8.29 -3.24
CA ILE A 831 2.04 7.74 -4.51
C ILE A 831 2.35 8.90 -5.45
N THR A 832 3.59 9.00 -5.92
CA THR A 832 4.00 9.97 -6.94
C THR A 832 4.41 9.24 -8.21
N PHE A 833 4.04 9.80 -9.37
CA PHE A 833 4.46 9.35 -10.69
C PHE A 833 4.54 10.54 -11.66
N THR A 834 5.45 10.47 -12.64
CA THR A 834 5.65 11.53 -13.65
C THR A 834 5.32 11.01 -15.04
N VAL A 835 4.40 11.66 -15.76
CA VAL A 835 3.95 11.26 -17.11
C VAL A 835 4.35 12.33 -18.13
N THR A 836 4.86 11.90 -19.27
CA THR A 836 5.09 12.76 -20.44
C THR A 836 4.10 12.36 -21.52
N PHE A 837 3.19 13.29 -21.88
CA PHE A 837 2.16 13.00 -22.87
C PHE A 837 2.73 13.06 -24.29
N GLN A 838 2.29 12.12 -25.14
CA GLN A 838 2.73 12.01 -26.54
C GLN A 838 1.96 12.98 -27.46
N HIS A 839 0.75 13.36 -27.08
CA HIS A 839 -0.16 14.16 -27.90
C HIS A 839 -0.55 15.47 -27.19
N LYS A 840 -0.89 16.48 -27.99
CA LYS A 840 -1.37 17.79 -27.56
C LYS A 840 -2.89 17.76 -27.67
N GLU A 841 -3.60 18.36 -26.72
CA GLU A 841 -5.09 18.39 -26.73
C GLU A 841 -5.68 16.98 -26.81
N ASP A 842 -5.09 16.05 -26.06
CA ASP A 842 -5.62 14.70 -25.85
C ASP A 842 -6.60 14.69 -24.67
N VAL A 843 -7.35 13.61 -24.56
CA VAL A 843 -8.09 13.25 -23.35
C VAL A 843 -7.51 11.94 -22.86
N CYS A 844 -6.89 11.97 -21.69
CA CYS A 844 -6.21 10.82 -21.11
C CYS A 844 -6.90 10.38 -19.82
N TYR A 845 -7.35 9.13 -19.76
CA TYR A 845 -7.89 8.55 -18.53
C TYR A 845 -6.80 7.81 -17.76
N PHE A 846 -6.74 7.99 -16.45
CA PHE A 846 -5.83 7.31 -15.54
C PHE A 846 -6.60 6.40 -14.58
N ALA A 847 -6.13 5.16 -14.42
CA ALA A 847 -6.77 4.18 -13.55
C ALA A 847 -5.74 3.40 -12.70
N TYR A 848 -6.16 3.00 -11.50
CA TYR A 848 -5.35 2.16 -10.59
C TYR A 848 -5.10 0.75 -11.16
N HIS A 849 -6.10 0.18 -11.82
CA HIS A 849 -6.04 -1.08 -12.59
C HIS A 849 -7.18 -1.07 -13.62
N TYR A 850 -7.15 -1.96 -14.63
CA TYR A 850 -8.07 -1.94 -15.78
C TYR A 850 -9.54 -1.81 -15.33
N PRO A 851 -10.27 -0.73 -15.67
CA PRO A 851 -11.66 -0.56 -15.25
C PRO A 851 -12.56 -1.70 -15.70
N TYR A 852 -13.62 -1.95 -14.93
CA TYR A 852 -14.69 -2.86 -15.28
C TYR A 852 -15.95 -2.40 -14.54
N THR A 853 -16.80 -1.64 -15.25
CA THR A 853 -18.00 -1.01 -14.69
C THR A 853 -19.15 -2.01 -14.54
N TYR A 854 -20.20 -1.65 -13.80
CA TYR A 854 -21.41 -2.46 -13.68
C TYR A 854 -22.25 -2.40 -14.97
N SER A 855 -22.25 -1.27 -15.68
CA SER A 855 -22.84 -1.19 -17.02
C SER A 855 -22.10 -2.10 -18.03
N THR A 856 -20.78 -2.24 -17.94
CA THR A 856 -19.99 -3.22 -18.72
C THR A 856 -20.42 -4.64 -18.40
N LEU A 857 -20.66 -4.98 -17.12
CA LEU A 857 -21.16 -6.30 -16.72
C LEU A 857 -22.53 -6.60 -17.35
N LYS A 858 -23.51 -5.69 -17.22
CA LYS A 858 -24.85 -5.92 -17.75
C LYS A 858 -24.85 -6.08 -19.27
N MET A 859 -24.07 -5.26 -19.98
CA MET A 859 -23.89 -5.32 -21.43
C MET A 859 -23.26 -6.67 -21.84
N HIS A 860 -22.20 -7.09 -21.16
CA HIS A 860 -21.53 -8.37 -21.40
C HIS A 860 -22.47 -9.57 -21.18
N LEU A 861 -23.29 -9.57 -20.12
CA LEU A 861 -24.27 -10.62 -19.86
C LEU A 861 -25.35 -10.68 -20.96
N ARG A 862 -25.96 -9.52 -21.31
CA ARG A 862 -26.90 -9.41 -22.46
C ARG A 862 -26.27 -9.90 -23.76
N LYS A 863 -24.98 -9.65 -23.99
CA LYS A 863 -24.28 -10.07 -25.22
C LYS A 863 -24.05 -11.59 -25.23
N LEU A 864 -23.59 -12.20 -24.13
CA LEU A 864 -23.50 -13.66 -24.01
C LEU A 864 -24.87 -14.34 -24.19
N GLU A 865 -25.92 -13.77 -23.59
CA GLU A 865 -27.32 -14.19 -23.73
C GLU A 865 -27.77 -14.13 -25.20
N SER A 866 -27.37 -13.11 -25.97
CA SER A 866 -27.68 -12.99 -27.40
C SER A 866 -26.88 -13.90 -28.35
N MET A 867 -25.73 -14.44 -27.92
CA MET A 867 -24.78 -15.17 -28.79
C MET A 867 -24.72 -16.68 -28.53
N HIS A 868 -25.34 -17.19 -27.46
CA HIS A 868 -25.29 -18.61 -27.14
C HIS A 868 -26.17 -19.45 -28.09
N ASN A 869 -25.85 -20.74 -28.20
CA ASN A 869 -26.75 -21.70 -28.86
C ASN A 869 -27.73 -22.27 -27.82
N PRO A 870 -29.02 -21.91 -27.83
CA PRO A 870 -29.99 -22.33 -26.82
C PRO A 870 -30.37 -23.82 -26.94
N GLN A 871 -30.01 -24.50 -28.04
CA GLN A 871 -30.16 -25.96 -28.16
C GLN A 871 -29.03 -26.73 -27.46
N GLN A 872 -27.93 -26.08 -27.06
CA GLN A 872 -26.74 -26.71 -26.47
C GLN A 872 -26.41 -26.19 -25.07
N ILE A 873 -26.66 -24.91 -24.80
CA ILE A 873 -26.31 -24.25 -23.56
C ILE A 873 -27.60 -23.79 -22.87
N TYR A 874 -27.88 -24.36 -21.70
CA TYR A 874 -28.87 -23.80 -20.80
C TYR A 874 -28.26 -22.58 -20.12
N PHE A 875 -28.73 -21.39 -20.51
CA PHE A 875 -28.34 -20.11 -19.93
C PHE A 875 -29.57 -19.45 -19.31
N ARG A 876 -29.46 -19.02 -18.05
CA ARG A 876 -30.51 -18.25 -17.36
C ARG A 876 -29.91 -17.08 -16.60
N HIS A 877 -30.52 -15.91 -16.74
CA HIS A 877 -30.11 -14.64 -16.14
C HIS A 877 -31.22 -14.12 -15.21
N ASP A 878 -31.00 -14.30 -13.91
CA ASP A 878 -31.89 -13.89 -12.82
C ASP A 878 -31.41 -12.58 -12.16
N VAL A 879 -32.32 -11.90 -11.47
CA VAL A 879 -31.99 -10.85 -10.50
C VAL A 879 -32.13 -11.43 -9.09
N LEU A 880 -31.01 -11.63 -8.40
CA LEU A 880 -30.99 -12.19 -7.04
C LEU A 880 -31.72 -11.31 -6.03
N CYS A 881 -31.46 -9.99 -6.11
CA CYS A 881 -32.04 -8.99 -5.23
C CYS A 881 -31.81 -7.58 -5.81
N LYS A 882 -32.37 -6.58 -5.12
CA LYS A 882 -31.96 -5.19 -5.29
C LYS A 882 -30.87 -4.81 -4.29
N THR A 883 -30.00 -3.90 -4.69
CA THR A 883 -28.97 -3.28 -3.85
C THR A 883 -29.52 -2.05 -3.10
N LEU A 884 -28.71 -1.39 -2.29
CA LEU A 884 -29.11 -0.21 -1.51
C LEU A 884 -29.56 0.97 -2.40
N ALA A 885 -28.90 1.21 -3.53
CA ALA A 885 -29.35 2.18 -4.54
C ALA A 885 -30.43 1.65 -5.50
N GLY A 886 -30.89 0.40 -5.33
CA GLY A 886 -31.92 -0.22 -6.17
C GLY A 886 -31.42 -0.77 -7.52
N ASN A 887 -30.11 -0.92 -7.70
CA ASN A 887 -29.53 -1.66 -8.83
C ASN A 887 -29.82 -3.16 -8.69
N SER A 888 -29.78 -3.91 -9.79
CA SER A 888 -29.99 -5.36 -9.77
C SER A 888 -28.69 -6.11 -9.44
N CYS A 889 -28.70 -7.04 -8.49
CA CYS A 889 -27.61 -8.00 -8.31
C CYS A 889 -27.81 -9.18 -9.30
N PRO A 890 -26.96 -9.36 -10.33
CA PRO A 890 -27.16 -10.40 -11.33
C PRO A 890 -26.82 -11.79 -10.79
N LEU A 891 -27.57 -12.79 -11.22
CA LEU A 891 -27.37 -14.20 -10.93
C LEU A 891 -27.49 -15.00 -12.24
N VAL A 892 -26.54 -15.91 -12.49
CA VAL A 892 -26.47 -16.64 -13.76
C VAL A 892 -26.43 -18.15 -13.49
N THR A 893 -27.25 -18.93 -14.19
CA THR A 893 -27.08 -20.39 -14.33
C THR A 893 -26.48 -20.69 -15.70
N ILE A 894 -25.44 -21.53 -15.74
CA ILE A 894 -24.89 -22.13 -16.98
C ILE A 894 -24.77 -23.65 -16.81
N THR A 895 -25.37 -24.41 -17.72
CA THR A 895 -25.16 -25.87 -17.86
C THR A 895 -25.44 -26.28 -19.32
N ALA A 896 -25.28 -27.55 -19.69
CA ALA A 896 -25.66 -28.02 -21.03
C ALA A 896 -27.18 -28.26 -21.11
N MET A 897 -27.79 -28.16 -22.29
CA MET A 897 -29.15 -28.70 -22.46
C MET A 897 -29.16 -30.23 -22.22
N PRO A 898 -30.31 -30.85 -21.89
CA PRO A 898 -30.43 -32.31 -21.93
C PRO A 898 -30.36 -32.80 -23.39
N GLU A 899 -29.78 -33.97 -23.63
CA GLU A 899 -29.57 -34.50 -25.00
C GLU A 899 -30.86 -34.79 -25.78
N SER A 900 -31.97 -34.99 -25.06
CA SER A 900 -33.33 -35.05 -25.62
C SER A 900 -34.36 -34.96 -24.49
N ASN A 901 -35.64 -34.87 -24.83
CA ASN A 901 -36.76 -34.91 -23.88
C ASN A 901 -37.02 -36.31 -23.25
N TYR A 902 -36.08 -37.25 -23.38
CA TYR A 902 -36.19 -38.58 -22.75
C TYR A 902 -35.90 -38.50 -21.24
N TYR A 903 -36.61 -39.31 -20.45
CA TYR A 903 -36.61 -39.23 -18.97
C TYR A 903 -35.19 -39.30 -18.37
N GLU A 904 -34.32 -40.17 -18.87
CA GLU A 904 -32.97 -40.34 -18.34
C GLU A 904 -32.08 -39.10 -18.55
N HIS A 905 -32.22 -38.41 -19.69
CA HIS A 905 -31.47 -37.17 -19.98
C HIS A 905 -31.95 -36.00 -19.11
N ILE A 906 -33.27 -35.86 -18.93
CA ILE A 906 -33.86 -34.87 -18.02
C ILE A 906 -33.48 -35.17 -16.56
N TYR A 907 -33.49 -36.44 -16.17
CA TYR A 907 -33.06 -36.89 -14.83
C TYR A 907 -31.56 -36.59 -14.60
N GLN A 908 -30.70 -36.87 -15.58
CA GLN A 908 -29.28 -36.53 -15.53
C GLN A 908 -29.08 -35.02 -15.37
N PHE A 909 -29.72 -34.20 -16.21
CA PHE A 909 -29.69 -32.74 -16.16
C PHE A 909 -30.03 -32.23 -14.75
N ARG A 910 -31.19 -32.62 -14.21
CA ARG A 910 -31.66 -32.19 -12.87
C ARG A 910 -30.75 -32.61 -11.73
N ASN A 911 -30.01 -33.71 -11.88
CA ASN A 911 -29.13 -34.28 -10.85
C ASN A 911 -27.66 -33.82 -10.93
N ARG A 912 -27.23 -33.15 -12.01
CA ARG A 912 -25.86 -32.60 -12.13
C ARG A 912 -25.46 -31.81 -10.87
N PRO A 913 -24.26 -32.02 -10.29
CA PRO A 913 -23.83 -31.29 -9.11
C PRO A 913 -23.54 -29.80 -9.39
N TYR A 914 -23.74 -28.96 -8.38
CA TYR A 914 -23.50 -27.52 -8.46
C TYR A 914 -22.03 -27.12 -8.26
N ILE A 915 -21.62 -26.09 -8.98
CA ILE A 915 -20.42 -25.28 -8.73
C ILE A 915 -20.91 -23.84 -8.48
N PHE A 916 -20.61 -23.27 -7.32
CA PHE A 916 -21.04 -21.92 -6.96
C PHE A 916 -19.87 -20.95 -7.04
N LEU A 917 -20.01 -19.88 -7.83
CA LEU A 917 -18.96 -18.88 -8.02
C LEU A 917 -19.48 -17.48 -7.69
N SER A 918 -18.63 -16.65 -7.10
CA SER A 918 -18.89 -15.24 -6.88
C SER A 918 -17.65 -14.39 -7.19
N ALA A 919 -17.85 -13.08 -7.38
CA ALA A 919 -16.75 -12.15 -7.59
C ALA A 919 -17.09 -10.75 -7.05
N ARG A 920 -16.03 -9.94 -6.88
CA ARG A 920 -16.13 -8.48 -6.80
C ARG A 920 -17.08 -7.99 -5.69
N VAL A 921 -16.87 -8.54 -4.50
CA VAL A 921 -17.46 -8.03 -3.25
C VAL A 921 -16.78 -6.73 -2.79
N HIS A 922 -15.50 -6.54 -3.11
CA HIS A 922 -14.79 -5.28 -2.95
C HIS A 922 -14.73 -4.51 -4.28
N PRO A 923 -15.22 -3.25 -4.35
CA PRO A 923 -15.35 -2.52 -5.61
C PRO A 923 -14.06 -2.23 -6.38
N GLY A 924 -12.95 -1.90 -5.71
CA GLY A 924 -11.70 -1.49 -6.35
C GLY A 924 -10.83 -2.64 -6.90
N GLU A 925 -11.29 -3.89 -6.77
CA GLU A 925 -10.56 -5.10 -7.15
C GLU A 925 -10.95 -5.53 -8.59
N THR A 926 -10.70 -4.64 -9.57
CA THR A 926 -11.23 -4.80 -10.94
C THR A 926 -10.79 -6.07 -11.66
N ASN A 927 -9.58 -6.55 -11.37
CA ASN A 927 -9.06 -7.82 -11.90
C ASN A 927 -9.95 -9.03 -11.59
N ALA A 928 -10.67 -9.05 -10.46
CA ALA A 928 -11.63 -10.11 -10.16
C ALA A 928 -12.75 -10.22 -11.21
N SER A 929 -13.25 -9.10 -11.73
CA SER A 929 -14.26 -9.09 -12.80
C SER A 929 -13.68 -9.47 -14.17
N TRP A 930 -12.41 -9.15 -14.44
CA TRP A 930 -11.74 -9.63 -15.65
C TRP A 930 -11.53 -11.16 -15.65
N VAL A 931 -11.16 -11.74 -14.50
CA VAL A 931 -11.09 -13.21 -14.36
C VAL A 931 -12.48 -13.83 -14.44
N MET A 932 -13.51 -13.22 -13.84
CA MET A 932 -14.90 -13.69 -13.95
C MET A 932 -15.43 -13.60 -15.39
N LYS A 933 -15.10 -12.54 -16.14
CA LYS A 933 -15.41 -12.43 -17.58
C LYS A 933 -14.81 -13.60 -18.36
N GLY A 934 -13.52 -13.91 -18.15
CA GLY A 934 -12.87 -15.06 -18.78
C GLY A 934 -13.52 -16.40 -18.40
N THR A 935 -13.93 -16.58 -17.14
CA THR A 935 -14.70 -17.76 -16.70
C THR A 935 -16.05 -17.86 -17.42
N LEU A 936 -16.81 -16.77 -17.53
CA LEU A 936 -18.08 -16.74 -18.24
C LEU A 936 -17.92 -17.04 -19.73
N GLU A 937 -17.01 -16.36 -20.42
CA GLU A 937 -16.76 -16.57 -21.86
C GLU A 937 -16.28 -18.00 -22.16
N TYR A 938 -15.41 -18.56 -21.31
CA TYR A 938 -15.00 -19.95 -21.44
C TYR A 938 -16.16 -20.92 -21.22
N LEU A 939 -16.97 -20.73 -20.17
CA LEU A 939 -18.17 -21.54 -19.89
C LEU A 939 -19.27 -21.40 -20.95
N MET A 940 -19.30 -20.31 -21.73
CA MET A 940 -20.21 -20.13 -22.87
C MET A 940 -19.61 -20.58 -24.22
N SER A 941 -18.33 -20.97 -24.24
CA SER A 941 -17.63 -21.34 -25.49
C SER A 941 -18.00 -22.73 -26.03
N ASN A 942 -17.69 -22.95 -27.31
CA ASN A 942 -17.77 -24.26 -27.97
C ASN A 942 -16.49 -25.11 -27.78
N SER A 943 -15.67 -24.82 -26.77
CA SER A 943 -14.54 -25.68 -26.41
C SER A 943 -15.05 -27.05 -25.91
N PRO A 944 -14.50 -28.19 -26.38
CA PRO A 944 -14.91 -29.51 -25.88
C PRO A 944 -14.78 -29.67 -24.36
N ASN A 945 -13.75 -29.04 -23.77
CA ASN A 945 -13.57 -29.01 -22.31
C ASN A 945 -14.65 -28.18 -21.62
N ALA A 946 -15.16 -27.12 -22.24
CA ALA A 946 -16.28 -26.33 -21.70
C ALA A 946 -17.63 -27.05 -21.86
N GLN A 947 -17.84 -27.76 -22.99
CA GLN A 947 -18.98 -28.65 -23.21
C GLN A 947 -19.04 -29.74 -22.13
N SER A 948 -17.95 -30.50 -21.94
CA SER A 948 -17.85 -31.54 -20.92
C SER A 948 -18.05 -31.02 -19.48
N LEU A 949 -17.58 -29.80 -19.17
CA LEU A 949 -17.88 -29.14 -17.91
C LEU A 949 -19.38 -28.81 -17.75
N ARG A 950 -20.02 -28.28 -18.80
CA ARG A 950 -21.47 -27.99 -18.83
C ARG A 950 -22.34 -29.26 -18.75
N GLU A 951 -21.88 -30.37 -19.33
CA GLU A 951 -22.53 -31.69 -19.26
C GLU A 951 -22.40 -32.35 -17.88
N SER A 952 -21.34 -32.01 -17.13
CA SER A 952 -21.04 -32.56 -15.81
C SER A 952 -21.60 -31.74 -14.65
N TYR A 953 -21.74 -30.42 -14.79
CA TYR A 953 -22.01 -29.49 -13.69
C TYR A 953 -23.07 -28.43 -14.02
N ILE A 954 -23.70 -27.89 -12.97
CA ILE A 954 -24.49 -26.66 -13.03
C ILE A 954 -23.68 -25.54 -12.38
N PHE A 955 -23.30 -24.52 -13.15
CA PHE A 955 -22.59 -23.36 -12.64
C PHE A 955 -23.59 -22.28 -12.22
N LYS A 956 -23.63 -21.96 -10.91
CA LYS A 956 -24.44 -20.87 -10.35
C LYS A 956 -23.51 -19.72 -9.96
N ILE A 957 -23.65 -18.57 -10.63
CA ILE A 957 -22.62 -17.51 -10.64
C ILE A 957 -23.23 -16.16 -10.24
N ILE A 958 -22.62 -15.47 -9.27
CA ILE A 958 -22.89 -14.06 -8.96
C ILE A 958 -21.68 -13.22 -9.41
N PRO A 959 -21.67 -12.66 -10.63
CA PRO A 959 -20.47 -12.06 -11.21
C PRO A 959 -20.05 -10.71 -10.60
N MET A 960 -20.89 -10.10 -9.75
CA MET A 960 -20.55 -8.90 -8.98
C MET A 960 -21.42 -8.78 -7.72
N LEU A 961 -20.85 -9.04 -6.54
CA LEU A 961 -21.54 -8.98 -5.25
C LEU A 961 -21.77 -7.54 -4.72
N ASN A 962 -21.05 -6.54 -5.24
CA ASN A 962 -21.18 -5.14 -4.81
C ASN A 962 -21.34 -4.15 -5.99
N PRO A 963 -22.48 -4.16 -6.72
CA PRO A 963 -22.74 -3.22 -7.81
C PRO A 963 -22.63 -1.76 -7.39
N ASP A 964 -23.28 -1.36 -6.30
CA ASP A 964 -23.35 0.05 -5.89
C ASP A 964 -21.96 0.63 -5.59
N GLY A 965 -21.10 -0.11 -4.90
CA GLY A 965 -19.74 0.33 -4.64
C GLY A 965 -18.92 0.48 -5.93
N VAL A 966 -19.11 -0.41 -6.91
CA VAL A 966 -18.45 -0.31 -8.24
C VAL A 966 -18.94 0.92 -9.00
N ILE A 967 -20.25 1.16 -9.04
CA ILE A 967 -20.85 2.31 -9.73
C ILE A 967 -20.30 3.63 -9.17
N ASN A 968 -20.19 3.74 -7.85
CA ASN A 968 -19.84 4.97 -7.15
C ASN A 968 -18.32 5.16 -6.92
N GLY A 969 -17.47 4.29 -7.45
CA GLY A 969 -16.00 4.44 -7.37
C GLY A 969 -15.40 4.18 -5.98
N ASN A 970 -16.08 3.40 -5.12
CA ASN A 970 -15.50 2.93 -3.86
C ASN A 970 -14.27 2.04 -4.11
N HIS A 971 -13.45 1.81 -3.08
CA HIS A 971 -12.40 0.79 -3.08
C HIS A 971 -12.85 -0.52 -2.41
N ARG A 972 -13.57 -0.46 -1.29
CA ARG A 972 -13.74 -1.60 -0.38
C ARG A 972 -15.19 -1.88 0.03
N CYS A 973 -15.95 -0.87 0.36
CA CYS A 973 -17.24 -0.98 1.04
C CYS A 973 -18.44 -0.93 0.09
N SER A 974 -19.61 -1.35 0.58
CA SER A 974 -20.89 -0.98 -0.04
C SER A 974 -21.35 0.41 0.44
N LEU A 975 -22.53 0.87 0.00
CA LEU A 975 -23.15 2.10 0.54
C LEU A 975 -23.50 2.00 2.04
N SER A 976 -23.50 0.80 2.63
CA SER A 976 -23.58 0.61 4.09
C SER A 976 -22.34 1.12 4.85
N GLY A 977 -21.28 1.54 4.16
CA GLY A 977 -20.01 1.94 4.75
C GLY A 977 -19.17 0.78 5.29
N GLU A 978 -19.59 -0.48 5.07
CA GLU A 978 -18.95 -1.68 5.61
C GLU A 978 -18.37 -2.59 4.52
N ASP A 979 -17.31 -3.33 4.86
CA ASP A 979 -16.77 -4.43 4.05
C ASP A 979 -17.76 -5.61 4.07
N LEU A 980 -18.45 -5.84 2.95
CA LEU A 980 -19.42 -6.92 2.78
C LEU A 980 -18.80 -8.33 3.00
N ASN A 981 -17.49 -8.50 2.81
CA ASN A 981 -16.77 -9.73 3.14
C ASN A 981 -16.36 -9.81 4.64
N ARG A 982 -16.98 -9.02 5.52
CA ARG A 982 -17.08 -9.31 6.97
C ARG A 982 -18.53 -9.56 7.42
N GLN A 983 -19.50 -9.47 6.51
CA GLN A 983 -20.94 -9.53 6.83
C GLN A 983 -21.57 -10.90 6.58
N TRP A 984 -20.81 -11.92 6.14
CA TRP A 984 -21.38 -13.22 5.79
C TRP A 984 -21.91 -14.01 6.99
N GLN A 985 -21.40 -13.76 8.20
CA GLN A 985 -21.86 -14.48 9.39
C GLN A 985 -23.31 -14.10 9.74
N ASN A 986 -23.56 -12.80 9.91
CA ASN A 986 -24.87 -12.24 10.29
C ASN A 986 -25.29 -11.09 9.35
N PRO A 987 -25.54 -11.35 8.05
CA PRO A 987 -25.90 -10.29 7.11
C PRO A 987 -27.28 -9.73 7.48
N ASN A 988 -27.40 -8.40 7.52
CA ASN A 988 -28.69 -7.73 7.64
C ASN A 988 -29.36 -7.62 6.25
N PRO A 989 -30.67 -7.91 6.10
CA PRO A 989 -31.32 -7.90 4.79
C PRO A 989 -31.42 -6.50 4.17
N ASP A 990 -31.63 -5.47 4.97
CA ASP A 990 -31.83 -4.08 4.51
C ASP A 990 -30.52 -3.38 4.15
N LEU A 991 -29.42 -3.74 4.84
CA LEU A 991 -28.09 -3.13 4.66
C LEU A 991 -27.15 -3.96 3.79
N HIS A 992 -27.26 -5.29 3.81
CA HIS A 992 -26.38 -6.22 3.10
C HIS A 992 -27.16 -7.19 2.19
N PRO A 993 -28.14 -6.73 1.39
CA PRO A 993 -29.06 -7.62 0.66
C PRO A 993 -28.35 -8.62 -0.25
N THR A 994 -27.28 -8.20 -0.94
CA THR A 994 -26.53 -9.09 -1.84
C THR A 994 -25.90 -10.27 -1.10
N ILE A 995 -25.41 -10.05 0.13
CA ILE A 995 -24.84 -11.10 0.98
C ILE A 995 -25.94 -11.93 1.65
N TYR A 996 -27.01 -11.27 2.13
CA TYR A 996 -28.17 -11.93 2.73
C TYR A 996 -28.81 -12.96 1.78
N HIS A 997 -29.00 -12.59 0.52
CA HIS A 997 -29.60 -13.45 -0.50
C HIS A 997 -28.59 -14.45 -1.11
N ALA A 998 -27.31 -14.10 -1.26
CA ALA A 998 -26.28 -15.06 -1.68
C ALA A 998 -26.09 -16.19 -0.65
N LYS A 999 -26.06 -15.87 0.65
CA LYS A 999 -26.11 -16.87 1.73
C LYS A 999 -27.42 -17.67 1.68
N GLY A 1000 -28.54 -17.04 1.33
CA GLY A 1000 -29.85 -17.67 1.15
C GLY A 1000 -29.89 -18.77 0.08
N LEU A 1001 -29.33 -18.52 -1.10
CA LEU A 1001 -29.19 -19.55 -2.16
C LEU A 1001 -28.41 -20.77 -1.65
N LEU A 1002 -27.32 -20.54 -0.94
CA LEU A 1002 -26.45 -21.58 -0.40
C LEU A 1002 -27.12 -22.36 0.75
N GLN A 1003 -27.85 -21.68 1.64
CA GLN A 1003 -28.68 -22.28 2.67
C GLN A 1003 -29.80 -23.15 2.06
N TYR A 1004 -30.47 -22.67 1.00
CA TYR A 1004 -31.51 -23.43 0.31
C TYR A 1004 -30.93 -24.71 -0.34
N LEU A 1005 -29.83 -24.60 -1.09
CA LEU A 1005 -29.14 -25.75 -1.68
C LEU A 1005 -28.71 -26.78 -0.62
N ALA A 1006 -28.27 -26.33 0.56
CA ALA A 1006 -27.97 -27.22 1.68
C ALA A 1006 -29.22 -27.92 2.23
N ALA A 1007 -30.30 -27.17 2.45
CA ALA A 1007 -31.58 -27.68 2.94
C ALA A 1007 -32.20 -28.75 2.02
N ILE A 1008 -32.15 -28.56 0.70
CA ILE A 1008 -32.60 -29.56 -0.29
C ILE A 1008 -31.55 -30.65 -0.60
N LYS A 1009 -30.43 -30.69 0.15
CA LYS A 1009 -29.33 -31.68 0.01
C LYS A 1009 -28.63 -31.66 -1.36
N ARG A 1010 -28.61 -30.50 -2.04
CA ARG A 1010 -27.95 -30.25 -3.33
C ARG A 1010 -26.73 -29.31 -3.17
N LEU A 1011 -25.94 -29.52 -2.11
CA LEU A 1011 -24.75 -28.72 -1.79
C LEU A 1011 -23.79 -28.57 -2.99
N PRO A 1012 -23.24 -27.36 -3.25
CA PRO A 1012 -22.18 -27.18 -4.22
C PRO A 1012 -20.92 -28.00 -3.88
N LEU A 1013 -20.28 -28.59 -4.91
CA LEU A 1013 -19.00 -29.28 -4.76
C LEU A 1013 -17.83 -28.34 -4.54
N VAL A 1014 -17.96 -27.09 -5.00
CA VAL A 1014 -17.00 -26.00 -4.84
C VAL A 1014 -17.76 -24.69 -4.62
N TYR A 1015 -17.28 -23.88 -3.68
CA TYR A 1015 -17.57 -22.45 -3.60
C TYR A 1015 -16.27 -21.68 -3.86
N CYS A 1016 -16.28 -20.69 -4.75
CA CYS A 1016 -15.10 -19.85 -4.99
C CYS A 1016 -15.49 -18.39 -5.24
N ASP A 1017 -14.96 -17.51 -4.39
CA ASP A 1017 -15.16 -16.05 -4.44
C ASP A 1017 -13.89 -15.36 -5.00
N TYR A 1018 -14.02 -14.54 -6.04
CA TYR A 1018 -12.88 -13.96 -6.78
C TYR A 1018 -12.55 -12.53 -6.31
N HIS A 1019 -11.27 -12.31 -5.96
CA HIS A 1019 -10.74 -11.13 -5.26
C HIS A 1019 -9.45 -10.59 -5.91
N GLY A 1020 -9.03 -9.38 -5.51
CA GLY A 1020 -7.87 -8.65 -6.05
C GLY A 1020 -6.83 -8.25 -5.00
N HIS A 1021 -5.70 -8.94 -4.96
CA HIS A 1021 -4.69 -8.75 -3.92
C HIS A 1021 -3.73 -7.58 -4.20
N SER A 1022 -3.77 -6.56 -3.34
CA SER A 1022 -2.96 -5.33 -3.48
C SER A 1022 -1.52 -5.39 -2.94
N ARG A 1023 -1.12 -6.49 -2.27
CA ARG A 1023 0.24 -6.67 -1.68
C ARG A 1023 1.06 -7.85 -2.24
N LYS A 1024 0.51 -8.72 -3.11
CA LYS A 1024 1.19 -9.93 -3.66
C LYS A 1024 1.12 -9.94 -5.19
N LYS A 1025 2.04 -10.69 -5.81
CA LYS A 1025 2.09 -10.99 -7.24
C LYS A 1025 1.47 -12.36 -7.52
N ASN A 1026 1.22 -12.67 -8.79
CA ASN A 1026 0.63 -13.94 -9.26
C ASN A 1026 -0.84 -14.16 -8.80
N VAL A 1027 -1.40 -15.34 -9.07
CA VAL A 1027 -2.73 -15.78 -8.61
C VAL A 1027 -2.55 -16.87 -7.55
N PHE A 1028 -3.39 -16.92 -6.52
CA PHE A 1028 -3.34 -17.95 -5.46
C PHE A 1028 -4.72 -18.11 -4.80
N MET A 1029 -4.84 -19.02 -3.83
CA MET A 1029 -6.11 -19.28 -3.14
C MET A 1029 -5.96 -19.32 -1.61
N TYR A 1030 -6.98 -18.83 -0.92
CA TYR A 1030 -7.19 -19.02 0.50
C TYR A 1030 -8.37 -19.97 0.72
N GLY A 1031 -8.15 -21.09 1.42
CA GLY A 1031 -9.20 -22.06 1.77
C GLY A 1031 -9.35 -22.22 3.29
N CYS A 1032 -9.92 -23.33 3.76
CA CYS A 1032 -10.15 -23.57 5.19
C CYS A 1032 -9.64 -24.96 5.62
N SER A 1033 -8.93 -25.03 6.74
CA SER A 1033 -8.47 -26.25 7.40
C SER A 1033 -8.38 -26.04 8.91
N ILE A 1034 -9.00 -26.95 9.67
CA ILE A 1034 -8.85 -27.07 11.12
C ILE A 1034 -7.39 -27.42 11.45
N LYS A 1035 -6.77 -28.32 10.65
CA LYS A 1035 -5.39 -28.76 10.89
C LYS A 1035 -4.38 -27.63 10.69
N GLU A 1036 -4.38 -26.92 9.56
CA GLU A 1036 -3.41 -25.83 9.37
C GLU A 1036 -3.57 -24.74 10.44
N THR A 1037 -4.81 -24.42 10.82
CA THR A 1037 -5.11 -23.44 11.88
C THR A 1037 -4.54 -23.89 13.23
N MET A 1038 -4.83 -25.11 13.68
CA MET A 1038 -4.34 -25.64 14.97
C MET A 1038 -2.80 -25.79 15.03
N TRP A 1039 -2.15 -26.06 13.89
CA TRP A 1039 -0.68 -26.14 13.84
C TRP A 1039 -0.03 -24.75 13.89
N HIS A 1040 -0.70 -23.70 13.40
CA HIS A 1040 -0.23 -22.32 13.47
C HIS A 1040 -0.29 -21.76 14.90
N THR A 1041 -1.29 -22.14 15.68
CA THR A 1041 -1.60 -21.53 17.00
C THR A 1041 -0.90 -22.19 18.19
N SER A 1042 0.02 -23.12 17.93
CA SER A 1042 0.88 -23.81 18.92
C SER A 1042 0.16 -24.68 19.97
N VAL A 1043 -1.15 -24.92 19.85
CA VAL A 1043 -1.93 -25.73 20.78
C VAL A 1043 -1.73 -27.22 20.52
N ASN A 1044 -0.71 -27.81 21.15
CA ASN A 1044 -0.52 -29.24 21.40
C ASN A 1044 -0.94 -30.19 20.25
N ALA A 1045 -0.58 -29.86 19.00
CA ALA A 1045 -1.09 -30.51 17.79
C ALA A 1045 -0.80 -32.03 17.69
N ALA A 1046 0.06 -32.57 18.55
CA ALA A 1046 0.36 -33.99 18.68
C ALA A 1046 -0.72 -34.82 19.40
N SER A 1047 -1.78 -34.20 19.97
CA SER A 1047 -2.83 -34.91 20.74
C SER A 1047 -4.21 -34.88 20.09
N CYS A 1048 -4.32 -34.75 18.76
CA CYS A 1048 -5.58 -34.54 18.07
C CYS A 1048 -5.79 -35.51 16.90
N ASP A 1049 -6.46 -36.65 17.17
CA ASP A 1049 -6.87 -37.67 16.18
C ASP A 1049 -8.03 -37.21 15.27
N LEU A 1050 -8.02 -35.94 14.88
CA LEU A 1050 -9.02 -35.35 14.01
C LEU A 1050 -8.74 -35.80 12.57
N MET A 1051 -9.59 -36.63 11.98
CA MET A 1051 -9.56 -36.85 10.53
C MET A 1051 -10.15 -35.64 9.81
N GLU A 1052 -9.43 -35.15 8.81
CA GLU A 1052 -9.83 -34.03 7.95
C GLU A 1052 -9.54 -34.45 6.51
N ASP A 1053 -10.50 -34.27 5.62
CA ASP A 1053 -10.36 -34.61 4.20
C ASP A 1053 -9.33 -33.68 3.53
N PRO A 1054 -8.25 -34.19 2.91
CA PRO A 1054 -7.28 -33.38 2.18
C PRO A 1054 -7.84 -32.67 0.93
N ALA A 1055 -9.09 -32.92 0.53
CA ALA A 1055 -9.75 -32.33 -0.64
C ALA A 1055 -9.73 -30.80 -0.68
N TYR A 1056 -9.61 -30.09 0.45
CA TYR A 1056 -9.45 -28.62 0.44
C TYR A 1056 -8.20 -28.15 -0.31
N ARG A 1057 -7.15 -28.98 -0.46
CA ARG A 1057 -5.98 -28.64 -1.29
C ARG A 1057 -6.10 -29.12 -2.76
N ALA A 1058 -7.19 -29.77 -3.16
CA ALA A 1058 -7.29 -30.39 -4.49
C ALA A 1058 -7.23 -29.36 -5.63
N LEU A 1059 -8.10 -28.35 -5.62
CA LEU A 1059 -8.14 -27.33 -6.68
C LEU A 1059 -6.84 -26.50 -6.74
N PRO A 1060 -6.29 -25.96 -5.62
CA PRO A 1060 -4.98 -25.30 -5.63
C PRO A 1060 -3.82 -26.17 -6.18
N LYS A 1061 -3.79 -27.47 -5.84
CA LYS A 1061 -2.79 -28.41 -6.38
C LYS A 1061 -2.96 -28.64 -7.87
N ILE A 1062 -4.19 -28.71 -8.40
CA ILE A 1062 -4.41 -28.86 -9.85
C ILE A 1062 -3.94 -27.58 -10.56
N LEU A 1063 -4.36 -26.41 -10.07
CA LEU A 1063 -3.97 -25.11 -10.63
C LEU A 1063 -2.46 -24.88 -10.61
N SER A 1064 -1.73 -25.34 -9.60
CA SER A 1064 -0.27 -25.20 -9.56
C SER A 1064 0.49 -26.00 -10.63
N HIS A 1065 -0.16 -26.98 -11.27
CA HIS A 1065 0.41 -27.74 -12.39
C HIS A 1065 -0.14 -27.28 -13.76
N THR A 1066 -1.37 -26.76 -13.81
CA THR A 1066 -2.05 -26.40 -15.07
C THR A 1066 -2.02 -24.91 -15.42
N ALA A 1067 -1.92 -24.01 -14.44
CA ALA A 1067 -1.99 -22.56 -14.63
C ALA A 1067 -0.65 -21.88 -14.29
N PRO A 1068 0.16 -21.43 -15.30
CA PRO A 1068 1.49 -20.85 -15.04
C PRO A 1068 1.51 -19.57 -14.18
N ALA A 1069 0.36 -18.91 -14.01
CA ALA A 1069 0.18 -17.76 -13.13
C ALA A 1069 -0.14 -18.14 -11.66
N PHE A 1070 -0.36 -19.42 -11.34
CA PHE A 1070 -0.80 -19.85 -10.02
C PHE A 1070 0.37 -20.17 -9.07
N CYS A 1071 0.42 -19.53 -7.90
CA CYS A 1071 1.51 -19.60 -6.94
C CYS A 1071 1.08 -20.38 -5.68
N MET A 1072 1.31 -21.70 -5.68
CA MET A 1072 0.96 -22.57 -4.56
C MET A 1072 1.58 -22.12 -3.21
N GLY A 1073 2.80 -21.57 -3.25
CA GLY A 1073 3.49 -21.04 -2.07
C GLY A 1073 2.92 -19.73 -1.51
N SER A 1074 1.97 -19.09 -2.20
CA SER A 1074 1.25 -17.91 -1.70
C SER A 1074 -0.12 -18.24 -1.10
N CYS A 1075 -0.58 -19.49 -1.23
CA CYS A 1075 -1.83 -20.00 -0.67
C CYS A 1075 -1.75 -20.18 0.85
N SER A 1076 -2.91 -20.17 1.53
CA SER A 1076 -3.04 -20.49 2.96
C SER A 1076 -4.40 -21.13 3.22
N PHE A 1077 -4.47 -22.10 4.13
CA PHE A 1077 -5.73 -22.72 4.56
C PHE A 1077 -6.02 -22.46 6.05
N VAL A 1078 -5.27 -21.54 6.67
CA VAL A 1078 -5.50 -21.05 8.03
C VAL A 1078 -6.76 -20.17 8.08
N VAL A 1079 -7.52 -20.33 9.16
CA VAL A 1079 -8.70 -19.54 9.52
C VAL A 1079 -8.36 -18.65 10.71
N GLU A 1080 -7.90 -17.44 10.42
CA GLU A 1080 -7.58 -16.39 11.40
C GLU A 1080 -8.87 -15.75 11.94
N LYS A 1081 -8.85 -15.28 13.20
CA LYS A 1081 -10.04 -14.68 13.84
C LYS A 1081 -10.63 -13.51 13.05
N SER A 1082 -9.78 -12.63 12.51
CA SER A 1082 -10.19 -11.46 11.71
C SER A 1082 -10.94 -11.81 10.42
N LYS A 1083 -10.90 -13.09 9.99
CA LYS A 1083 -11.49 -13.57 8.75
C LYS A 1083 -12.65 -14.54 8.98
N GLU A 1084 -13.10 -14.77 10.22
CA GLU A 1084 -14.14 -15.78 10.50
C GLU A 1084 -15.51 -15.49 9.86
N SER A 1085 -15.80 -14.21 9.59
CA SER A 1085 -17.02 -13.74 8.94
C SER A 1085 -16.87 -13.48 7.43
N THR A 1086 -15.78 -13.97 6.82
CA THR A 1086 -15.58 -13.95 5.36
C THR A 1086 -16.37 -15.07 4.67
N ALA A 1087 -16.67 -14.87 3.38
CA ALA A 1087 -17.41 -15.82 2.56
C ALA A 1087 -16.83 -17.24 2.62
N ARG A 1088 -15.51 -17.41 2.43
CA ARG A 1088 -14.86 -18.73 2.43
C ARG A 1088 -15.10 -19.49 3.73
N VAL A 1089 -15.03 -18.81 4.88
CA VAL A 1089 -15.15 -19.44 6.21
C VAL A 1089 -16.60 -19.76 6.53
N VAL A 1090 -17.53 -18.84 6.27
CA VAL A 1090 -18.97 -19.06 6.51
C VAL A 1090 -19.52 -20.19 5.64
N VAL A 1091 -19.21 -20.19 4.33
CA VAL A 1091 -19.70 -21.22 3.40
C VAL A 1091 -19.08 -22.60 3.68
N TRP A 1092 -17.90 -22.64 4.27
CA TRP A 1092 -17.28 -23.86 4.80
C TRP A 1092 -17.89 -24.33 6.13
N ARG A 1093 -17.99 -23.43 7.12
CA ARG A 1093 -18.34 -23.72 8.51
C ARG A 1093 -19.84 -23.92 8.75
N GLU A 1094 -20.68 -23.10 8.11
CA GLU A 1094 -22.12 -23.02 8.38
C GLU A 1094 -22.94 -23.76 7.30
N ILE A 1095 -22.53 -23.64 6.03
CA ILE A 1095 -23.18 -24.34 4.90
C ILE A 1095 -22.59 -25.75 4.66
N GLY A 1096 -21.33 -25.98 5.05
CA GLY A 1096 -20.68 -27.29 4.94
C GLY A 1096 -19.97 -27.58 3.61
N VAL A 1097 -19.76 -26.57 2.74
CA VAL A 1097 -19.05 -26.75 1.46
C VAL A 1097 -17.55 -26.92 1.74
N GLN A 1098 -17.07 -28.17 1.67
CA GLN A 1098 -15.68 -28.52 1.99
C GLN A 1098 -14.64 -27.77 1.14
N ARG A 1099 -14.91 -27.56 -0.14
CA ARG A 1099 -14.02 -26.89 -1.10
C ARG A 1099 -14.45 -25.43 -1.28
N SER A 1100 -14.38 -24.68 -0.19
CA SER A 1100 -14.73 -23.26 -0.13
C SER A 1100 -13.45 -22.41 -0.19
N TYR A 1101 -13.40 -21.47 -1.13
CA TYR A 1101 -12.21 -20.69 -1.45
C TYR A 1101 -12.48 -19.21 -1.64
N THR A 1102 -11.47 -18.40 -1.29
CA THR A 1102 -11.24 -17.09 -1.92
C THR A 1102 -10.09 -17.26 -2.91
N MET A 1103 -10.28 -16.85 -4.17
CA MET A 1103 -9.22 -16.81 -5.17
C MET A 1103 -8.71 -15.37 -5.31
N GLU A 1104 -7.42 -15.19 -5.10
CA GLU A 1104 -6.74 -13.90 -5.07
C GLU A 1104 -5.95 -13.69 -6.35
N SER A 1105 -6.23 -12.59 -7.05
CA SER A 1105 -5.56 -12.22 -8.30
C SER A 1105 -4.72 -10.94 -8.13
N THR A 1106 -3.52 -10.91 -8.72
CA THR A 1106 -2.60 -9.76 -8.60
C THR A 1106 -3.09 -8.50 -9.34
N LEU A 1107 -2.95 -7.34 -8.69
CA LEU A 1107 -3.14 -6.02 -9.30
C LEU A 1107 -1.86 -5.48 -9.97
N CYS A 1108 -0.70 -6.09 -9.70
CA CYS A 1108 0.61 -5.66 -10.18
C CYS A 1108 1.08 -6.42 -11.42
N GLY A 1109 0.87 -7.74 -11.44
CA GLY A 1109 1.40 -8.65 -12.46
C GLY A 1109 2.03 -9.92 -11.86
N CYS A 1110 2.50 -10.80 -12.74
CA CYS A 1110 3.11 -12.07 -12.38
C CYS A 1110 4.65 -12.02 -12.45
N ASP A 1111 5.35 -12.70 -11.55
CA ASP A 1111 6.83 -12.79 -11.49
C ASP A 1111 7.38 -14.23 -11.57
N GLN A 1112 6.51 -15.18 -11.91
CA GLN A 1112 6.84 -16.59 -12.19
C GLN A 1112 6.29 -17.05 -13.56
N GLY A 1113 6.71 -18.23 -14.00
CA GLY A 1113 6.22 -18.88 -15.23
C GLY A 1113 6.45 -18.08 -16.51
N LYS A 1114 5.64 -18.36 -17.54
CA LYS A 1114 5.72 -17.71 -18.87
C LYS A 1114 5.36 -16.21 -18.90
N TYR A 1115 4.94 -15.67 -17.76
CA TYR A 1115 4.57 -14.26 -17.56
C TYR A 1115 5.64 -13.46 -16.81
N LYS A 1116 6.71 -14.11 -16.31
CA LYS A 1116 7.78 -13.46 -15.52
C LYS A 1116 8.50 -12.30 -16.23
N ARG A 1117 8.59 -12.35 -17.57
CA ARG A 1117 9.23 -11.32 -18.40
C ARG A 1117 8.24 -10.33 -19.03
N GLY A 1118 6.96 -10.40 -18.64
CA GLY A 1118 5.90 -9.53 -19.13
C GLY A 1118 4.55 -10.19 -19.00
N GLN A 1119 3.56 -9.40 -18.55
CA GLN A 1119 2.14 -9.73 -18.60
C GLN A 1119 1.73 -9.91 -20.07
#